data_AF-A0A0J8QLM0-F1
#
_entry.id   AF-A0A0J8QLM0-F1
#
_cell.length_a   1.000
_cell.length_b   1.000
_cell.length_c   1.000
_cell.angle_alpha   90.00
_cell.angle_beta   90.00
_cell.angle_gamma   90.00
#
_symmetry.space_group_name_H-M   'P 1'
#
loop_
_entity.id
_entity.type
_entity.pdbx_description
1 polymer ?
#
loop_
_entity_poly.entity_id
_entity_poly.type
_entity_poly.pdbx_seq_one_letter_code
_entity_poly.pdbx_strand_id
1 'polypeptide(L)'
;MSSPLPPSISAANRGTNPLNRRKRSRERDDDVSSAPPPSSPPPSSPPLLPMDDEDDDEIAQEAGFRDIDDVDELAEDEDGIDLFGDSFERDYQFRGDDNYEAAGIDDEGDHEELDAATRRRLEARLNRRDQELARRRTMPAAFLQEDDFDAIDLSQLRRARHNYDEARSDIDMDNPDEELTLEDMADIKADNVTDWVASPAVHRAIYREFKSFLTEFTDKDGLSVYGTAVKNLGEDNSESLEISYPHLSEAKSIIGFFVANAPAEVLRIFDAVAMEAVLLHYPDYQRIHSEIHVRITDLPVRYSLRQLRQSHLNCLVCVTGVVTRRTGVFPQLKYIMFNCTKCGVTLGPFEQQDSSSELKITYCQNCQSRGPFNLNSVKTEYRNYQKLTLQESPGSVPGGRLPRHRDVILLADLIDAAKPGDEVEITGIYKNQYDLPMTNKTGLPVFSTIIEANHIKKSHDQLASFHITEEDEDQIRKLSRDPKIIERIVNSMAPSIYGHEDIKTAIALSLFGGVSKEAQGKMNIRGDINVLLLGDPGTAKSQMLKYVEKTAHRAVFATGQGASAVGLTANVRRDPMTSEWTLEGGALVLADRGTCLIDEFDKMNDQDRTSIHEAMEQQTISISKGGIVTTLQARCSIVAAANPIGGRYKGTIPFSQNVELTEPILSRFDILCVVRDTVYHTEDERLAKFVMNSHYKSNPLRDSQGDVIRDEDGVIGMDEEDDDRTKPQPIPQDLLRKYIVYARRECRPKLYQIDQGKVADVFADMRKESLATGAYPITVRHLESIMRIAEAFAKMRLAEYCTSADIDRAIAVAIESFVSSQKISCKKALSRAFAKYMLSKPKTHSQRRATDHRGTSREGTVGA
;
A
#
# COMPACT_ATOMS: atom_id res chain seq x y z
N MET A 1 6.20 -47.55 54.62
CA MET A 1 7.19 -46.45 54.52
C MET A 1 6.71 -45.53 53.40
N SER A 2 6.37 -44.25 53.61
CA SER A 2 6.10 -43.53 54.86
C SER A 2 5.18 -42.32 54.59
N SER A 3 3.89 -42.50 54.83
CA SER A 3 2.93 -41.43 55.17
C SER A 3 3.00 -41.16 56.71
N PRO A 4 2.21 -40.25 57.35
CA PRO A 4 1.07 -39.46 56.83
C PRO A 4 0.92 -37.98 57.34
N LEU A 5 -0.05 -37.27 56.73
CA LEU A 5 -1.03 -36.28 57.29
C LEU A 5 -0.63 -35.02 58.13
N PRO A 6 -1.50 -33.96 58.12
CA PRO A 6 -1.47 -32.74 58.98
C PRO A 6 -2.21 -32.99 60.34
N PRO A 7 -2.65 -32.02 61.23
CA PRO A 7 -2.88 -30.56 61.05
C PRO A 7 -2.71 -29.62 62.29
N SER A 8 -3.29 -28.40 62.18
CA SER A 8 -3.77 -27.48 63.25
C SER A 8 -2.72 -26.54 63.90
N ILE A 9 -3.05 -25.37 64.49
CA ILE A 9 -4.36 -24.69 64.71
C ILE A 9 -4.20 -23.14 64.82
N SER A 10 -5.32 -22.40 64.95
CA SER A 10 -5.45 -20.95 65.27
C SER A 10 -5.25 -19.93 64.12
N ALA A 11 -6.05 -18.86 63.97
CA ALA A 11 -7.37 -18.59 64.56
C ALA A 11 -8.27 -17.65 63.70
N ALA A 12 -9.50 -18.14 63.46
CA ALA A 12 -10.79 -17.44 63.51
C ALA A 12 -11.02 -16.06 62.82
N ASN A 13 -11.83 -16.12 61.76
CA ASN A 13 -13.05 -15.33 61.51
C ASN A 13 -13.02 -13.78 61.57
N ARG A 14 -13.33 -13.17 60.43
CA ARG A 14 -14.07 -11.90 60.34
C ARG A 14 -15.41 -12.13 59.65
N GLY A 15 -16.44 -11.42 60.10
CA GLY A 15 -17.76 -11.39 59.45
C GLY A 15 -18.40 -10.00 59.54
N THR A 16 -19.13 -9.63 58.48
CA THR A 16 -20.26 -8.67 58.43
C THR A 16 -20.21 -7.36 59.24
N ASN A 17 -20.13 -6.23 58.51
CA ASN A 17 -21.09 -5.09 58.45
C ASN A 17 -22.09 -4.81 59.62
N PRO A 18 -22.60 -3.55 59.82
CA PRO A 18 -22.44 -2.34 58.99
C PRO A 18 -22.36 -0.96 59.74
N LEU A 19 -22.24 0.13 58.95
CA LEU A 19 -22.89 1.46 59.09
C LEU A 19 -22.67 2.41 60.30
N ASN A 20 -22.20 3.64 59.94
CA ASN A 20 -22.72 4.97 60.35
C ASN A 20 -22.13 5.72 61.57
N ARG A 21 -22.29 7.06 61.53
CA ARG A 21 -22.08 8.15 62.52
C ARG A 21 -20.65 8.53 63.01
N ARG A 22 -20.14 9.57 62.34
CA ARG A 22 -19.82 10.93 62.89
C ARG A 22 -19.39 11.09 64.37
N LYS A 23 -18.32 11.91 64.49
CA LYS A 23 -18.06 13.04 65.43
C LYS A 23 -17.28 12.82 66.74
N ARG A 24 -16.27 13.70 66.87
CA ARG A 24 -15.55 14.21 68.07
C ARG A 24 -14.65 13.19 68.79
N SER A 25 -13.32 13.33 68.86
CA SER A 25 -12.40 14.48 69.10
C SER A 25 -12.18 14.81 70.58
N ARG A 26 -10.92 14.76 71.03
CA ARG A 26 -10.19 15.67 71.94
C ARG A 26 -8.86 14.99 72.31
N GLU A 27 -7.71 15.61 71.99
CA GLU A 27 -6.91 16.52 72.85
C GLU A 27 -6.08 15.73 73.91
N ARG A 28 -4.82 16.06 74.24
CA ARG A 28 -4.06 17.33 74.13
C ARG A 28 -2.53 17.19 74.36
N ASP A 29 -1.79 18.23 73.95
CA ASP A 29 -0.59 18.85 74.59
C ASP A 29 0.70 18.01 74.85
N ASP A 30 1.94 18.53 74.79
CA ASP A 30 2.55 19.86 74.46
C ASP A 30 4.01 19.60 73.98
N ASP A 31 4.80 20.45 73.29
CA ASP A 31 4.67 21.81 72.68
C ASP A 31 5.27 21.70 71.23
N VAL A 32 6.04 22.54 70.51
CA VAL A 32 6.75 23.85 70.56
C VAL A 32 6.84 24.36 69.10
N SER A 33 6.84 25.64 68.71
CA SER A 33 6.12 26.89 69.06
C SER A 33 6.42 27.87 67.88
N SER A 34 5.80 29.01 67.59
CA SER A 34 4.58 29.74 67.97
C SER A 34 4.34 30.76 66.82
N ALA A 35 3.20 30.87 66.13
CA ALA A 35 1.86 31.32 66.57
C ALA A 35 1.75 32.84 66.83
N PRO A 36 0.60 33.52 66.55
CA PRO A 36 -0.47 33.23 65.58
C PRO A 36 -0.93 34.51 64.76
N PRO A 37 -2.22 34.83 64.48
CA PRO A 37 -2.84 34.79 63.12
C PRO A 37 -3.53 36.15 62.73
N PRO A 38 -4.61 36.29 61.91
CA PRO A 38 -5.28 35.38 60.93
C PRO A 38 -5.65 36.01 59.54
N SER A 39 -6.09 35.14 58.61
CA SER A 39 -7.09 35.35 57.52
C SER A 39 -6.94 36.46 56.45
N SER A 40 -6.99 36.06 55.15
CA SER A 40 -7.66 36.70 53.98
C SER A 40 -7.13 36.10 52.66
N PRO A 41 -7.90 36.12 51.53
CA PRO A 41 -7.44 35.61 50.23
C PRO A 41 -6.44 36.56 49.53
N PRO A 42 -5.67 36.09 48.51
CA PRO A 42 -4.48 36.79 48.03
C PRO A 42 -4.77 38.02 47.15
N PRO A 43 -4.21 39.20 47.47
CA PRO A 43 -4.13 40.34 46.57
C PRO A 43 -2.81 40.37 45.78
N SER A 44 -2.85 41.13 44.69
CA SER A 44 -1.80 41.44 43.74
C SER A 44 -0.45 41.92 44.33
N SER A 45 0.64 41.43 43.70
CA SER A 45 1.92 42.14 43.46
C SER A 45 2.84 42.54 44.63
N PRO A 46 4.16 42.51 44.39
CA PRO A 46 5.07 43.57 44.83
C PRO A 46 5.85 44.20 43.65
N PRO A 47 6.40 45.43 43.78
CA PRO A 47 6.89 46.21 42.64
C PRO A 47 8.43 46.43 42.58
N LEU A 48 8.87 46.86 41.39
CA LEU A 48 9.97 47.81 41.10
C LEU A 48 11.22 47.85 42.01
N LEU A 49 12.36 47.55 41.39
CA LEU A 49 13.59 48.34 41.51
C LEU A 49 14.08 48.75 40.10
N PRO A 50 14.91 49.80 39.95
CA PRO A 50 14.97 50.61 38.72
C PRO A 50 16.32 50.54 37.97
N MET A 51 16.39 51.22 36.81
CA MET A 51 17.51 52.04 36.25
C MET A 51 18.94 51.43 36.24
N ASP A 52 19.74 51.51 35.18
CA ASP A 52 19.64 52.22 33.89
C ASP A 52 20.65 51.60 32.87
N ASP A 53 20.75 52.23 31.68
CA ASP A 53 21.92 52.31 30.77
C ASP A 53 22.21 51.25 29.66
N GLU A 54 22.55 51.81 28.48
CA GLU A 54 23.39 51.34 27.35
C GLU A 54 22.99 50.06 26.53
N ASP A 55 22.31 50.27 25.39
CA ASP A 55 22.91 50.18 24.03
C ASP A 55 21.87 50.49 22.90
N ASP A 56 22.34 50.95 21.72
CA ASP A 56 21.51 51.41 20.57
C ASP A 56 21.64 50.50 19.30
N ASP A 57 20.66 50.62 18.39
CA ASP A 57 20.65 50.18 16.97
C ASP A 57 20.91 48.68 16.59
N GLU A 58 19.85 47.87 16.44
CA GLU A 58 19.36 47.41 15.11
C GLU A 58 18.08 46.52 15.17
N ILE A 59 17.05 46.93 14.41
CA ILE A 59 15.92 46.16 13.81
C ILE A 59 15.42 44.89 14.55
N ALA A 60 14.44 45.05 15.46
CA ALA A 60 13.49 43.97 15.83
C ALA A 60 12.15 44.51 16.39
N GLN A 61 11.10 44.59 15.56
CA GLN A 61 9.71 44.70 16.04
C GLN A 61 9.04 43.32 16.01
N GLU A 62 9.44 42.44 16.92
CA GLU A 62 8.81 41.13 17.10
C GLU A 62 7.50 41.26 17.89
N ALA A 63 6.45 41.75 17.23
CA ALA A 63 5.09 41.64 17.75
C ALA A 63 4.71 40.15 17.78
N GLY A 64 4.47 39.62 18.98
CA GLY A 64 4.22 38.19 19.17
C GLY A 64 3.04 37.68 18.35
N PHE A 65 3.27 36.61 17.58
CA PHE A 65 2.24 35.89 16.84
C PHE A 65 1.11 35.47 17.80
N ARG A 66 -0.09 36.02 17.57
CA ARG A 66 -1.34 35.39 18.00
C ARG A 66 -1.74 34.37 16.93
N ASP A 67 -2.43 33.32 17.35
CA ASP A 67 -2.98 32.34 16.42
C ASP A 67 -4.01 33.00 15.49
N ILE A 68 -4.07 32.52 14.24
CA ILE A 68 -4.81 33.18 13.15
C ILE A 68 -6.33 33.00 13.31
N ASP A 69 -6.74 31.93 13.99
CA ASP A 69 -8.15 31.53 14.14
C ASP A 69 -9.00 32.56 14.92
N ASP A 70 -8.38 33.39 15.78
CA ASP A 70 -9.06 34.42 16.61
C ASP A 70 -9.44 35.70 15.83
N VAL A 71 -9.05 35.84 14.56
CA VAL A 71 -9.29 37.06 13.76
C VAL A 71 -10.54 36.94 12.87
N ASP A 72 -10.79 35.76 12.31
CA ASP A 72 -11.96 35.53 11.44
C ASP A 72 -13.27 35.54 12.26
N GLU A 73 -13.27 35.03 13.50
CA GLU A 73 -14.46 35.02 14.39
C GLU A 73 -14.89 36.44 14.85
N LEU A 74 -14.03 37.45 14.72
CA LEU A 74 -14.36 38.85 14.96
C LEU A 74 -14.78 39.62 13.69
N ALA A 75 -14.68 39.02 12.51
CA ALA A 75 -15.06 39.64 11.24
C ALA A 75 -16.51 39.32 10.83
N GLU A 76 -17.05 38.16 11.23
CA GLU A 76 -18.43 37.76 10.86
C GLU A 76 -19.52 38.49 11.67
N ASP A 77 -19.19 39.06 12.84
CA ASP A 77 -20.14 39.74 13.74
C ASP A 77 -20.44 41.21 13.36
N GLU A 78 -19.62 41.89 12.54
CA GLU A 78 -19.78 43.35 12.27
C GLU A 78 -20.78 43.66 11.13
N ASP A 79 -21.08 42.71 10.25
CA ASP A 79 -22.13 42.78 9.20
C ASP A 79 -23.48 42.13 9.63
N GLY A 80 -23.60 41.74 10.90
CA GLY A 80 -24.79 41.07 11.46
C GLY A 80 -26.00 42.00 11.61
N ILE A 81 -26.95 41.96 10.67
CA ILE A 81 -28.24 42.65 10.79
C ILE A 81 -29.07 42.02 11.92
N ASP A 82 -29.27 42.74 13.02
CA ASP A 82 -30.11 42.29 14.15
C ASP A 82 -31.61 42.26 13.78
N LEU A 83 -32.05 41.09 13.32
CA LEU A 83 -33.42 40.78 12.91
C LEU A 83 -34.46 40.80 14.05
N PHE A 84 -34.06 41.04 15.31
CA PHE A 84 -34.96 41.02 16.47
C PHE A 84 -34.96 42.33 17.30
N GLY A 85 -34.25 43.37 16.86
CA GLY A 85 -34.27 44.70 17.48
C GLY A 85 -35.51 45.54 17.14
N ASP A 86 -35.75 46.60 17.95
CA ASP A 86 -36.86 47.57 17.79
C ASP A 86 -36.84 48.36 16.45
N SER A 87 -35.86 48.13 15.58
CA SER A 87 -35.72 48.76 14.26
C SER A 87 -36.64 48.20 13.17
N PHE A 88 -37.27 47.03 13.36
CA PHE A 88 -38.04 46.31 12.34
C PHE A 88 -39.13 47.14 11.63
N GLU A 89 -39.75 48.12 12.32
CA GLU A 89 -40.76 49.01 11.73
C GLU A 89 -40.19 50.05 10.73
N ARG A 90 -38.86 50.21 10.62
CA ARG A 90 -38.23 51.13 9.66
C ARG A 90 -38.07 50.54 8.27
N ASP A 91 -37.82 49.23 8.15
CA ASP A 91 -37.50 48.62 6.85
C ASP A 91 -38.76 48.40 5.98
N TYR A 92 -39.95 48.47 6.58
CA TYR A 92 -41.22 48.56 5.87
C TYR A 92 -41.57 49.98 5.36
N GLN A 93 -40.70 50.98 5.56
CA GLN A 93 -40.90 52.32 5.01
C GLN A 93 -40.34 52.40 3.59
N PHE A 94 -41.25 52.41 2.61
CA PHE A 94 -40.97 52.44 1.17
C PHE A 94 -39.93 53.51 0.79
N ARG A 95 -38.71 53.10 0.43
CA ARG A 95 -37.66 53.98 -0.09
C ARG A 95 -37.89 54.22 -1.57
N GLY A 96 -37.66 55.45 -2.03
CA GLY A 96 -37.95 55.86 -3.41
C GLY A 96 -36.94 55.42 -4.47
N ASP A 97 -36.11 54.41 -4.18
CA ASP A 97 -34.93 54.04 -4.99
C ASP A 97 -34.83 52.51 -5.24
N ASP A 98 -35.93 51.76 -5.06
CA ASP A 98 -36.04 50.33 -5.38
C ASP A 98 -36.06 50.09 -6.92
N ASN A 99 -34.98 50.47 -7.60
CA ASN A 99 -34.71 50.13 -9.00
C ASN A 99 -33.66 49.00 -9.04
N TYR A 100 -33.91 47.97 -9.85
CA TYR A 100 -32.94 46.89 -10.06
C TYR A 100 -31.65 47.41 -10.72
N GLU A 101 -30.49 46.94 -10.25
CA GLU A 101 -29.23 47.18 -10.96
C GLU A 101 -29.27 46.50 -12.33
N ALA A 102 -29.11 47.28 -13.40
CA ALA A 102 -29.19 46.77 -14.78
C ALA A 102 -28.00 45.89 -15.22
N ALA A 103 -27.03 45.66 -14.34
CA ALA A 103 -25.80 44.93 -14.64
C ALA A 103 -26.06 43.40 -14.68
N GLY A 104 -26.36 42.89 -15.88
CA GLY A 104 -26.63 41.46 -16.12
C GLY A 104 -28.04 41.13 -16.58
N ILE A 105 -28.88 42.14 -16.87
CA ILE A 105 -30.12 41.94 -17.61
C ILE A 105 -29.79 41.90 -19.11
N ASP A 106 -29.99 40.75 -19.74
CA ASP A 106 -29.71 40.51 -21.17
C ASP A 106 -30.86 41.04 -22.06
N ASP A 107 -31.11 42.34 -21.98
CA ASP A 107 -32.18 43.05 -22.70
C ASP A 107 -31.72 43.63 -24.06
N GLU A 108 -30.54 43.26 -24.58
CA GLU A 108 -30.04 43.70 -25.91
C GLU A 108 -30.71 42.96 -27.10
N GLY A 109 -32.04 43.05 -27.16
CA GLY A 109 -32.76 43.41 -28.39
C GLY A 109 -32.93 42.39 -29.53
N ASP A 110 -32.11 41.34 -29.64
CA ASP A 110 -32.19 40.36 -30.75
C ASP A 110 -32.79 39.01 -30.32
N HIS A 111 -34.12 38.97 -30.26
CA HIS A 111 -34.92 37.74 -30.27
C HIS A 111 -35.94 37.79 -31.41
N GLU A 112 -35.83 36.87 -32.38
CA GLU A 112 -36.78 36.77 -33.49
C GLU A 112 -38.22 36.57 -32.99
N GLU A 113 -39.20 37.24 -33.62
CA GLU A 113 -40.61 37.11 -33.24
C GLU A 113 -41.11 35.66 -33.42
N LEU A 114 -41.20 34.93 -32.31
CA LEU A 114 -41.67 33.55 -32.27
C LEU A 114 -43.07 33.41 -32.89
N ASP A 115 -43.13 32.74 -34.04
CA ASP A 115 -44.34 32.52 -34.83
C ASP A 115 -45.53 32.09 -33.96
N ALA A 116 -46.71 32.64 -34.28
CA ALA A 116 -47.96 32.41 -33.55
C ALA A 116 -48.35 30.93 -33.43
N ALA A 117 -47.89 30.05 -34.34
CA ALA A 117 -48.09 28.60 -34.18
C ALA A 117 -47.13 27.95 -33.18
N THR A 118 -45.89 28.45 -33.03
CA THR A 118 -44.95 27.96 -32.00
C THR A 118 -45.36 28.43 -30.60
N ARG A 119 -45.76 29.71 -30.45
CA ARG A 119 -46.28 30.27 -29.18
C ARG A 119 -47.47 29.48 -28.65
N ARG A 120 -48.48 29.19 -29.50
CA ARG A 120 -49.64 28.36 -29.13
C ARG A 120 -49.27 26.92 -28.74
N ARG A 121 -48.25 26.33 -29.37
CA ARG A 121 -47.76 24.98 -29.00
C ARG A 121 -47.07 24.99 -27.63
N LEU A 122 -46.35 26.05 -27.29
CA LEU A 122 -45.74 26.23 -25.96
C LEU A 122 -46.80 26.45 -24.87
N GLU A 123 -47.78 27.34 -25.09
CA GLU A 123 -48.91 27.54 -24.18
C GLU A 123 -49.70 26.24 -23.94
N ALA A 124 -50.01 25.49 -24.99
CA ALA A 124 -50.70 24.20 -24.87
C ALA A 124 -49.88 23.15 -24.09
N ARG A 125 -48.54 23.17 -24.21
CA ARG A 125 -47.65 22.26 -23.47
C ARG A 125 -47.54 22.64 -21.98
N LEU A 126 -47.52 23.94 -21.67
CA LEU A 126 -47.54 24.44 -20.29
C LEU A 126 -48.89 24.14 -19.61
N ASN A 127 -50.02 24.51 -20.23
CA ASN A 127 -51.35 24.21 -19.68
C ASN A 127 -51.57 22.71 -19.42
N ARG A 128 -51.03 21.83 -20.28
CA ARG A 128 -51.08 20.38 -20.06
C ARG A 128 -50.29 19.95 -18.82
N ARG A 129 -49.07 20.47 -18.64
CA ARG A 129 -48.23 20.22 -17.45
C ARG A 129 -48.89 20.74 -16.18
N ASP A 130 -49.53 21.90 -16.24
CA ASP A 130 -50.20 22.51 -15.07
C ASP A 130 -51.50 21.79 -14.72
N GLN A 131 -52.25 21.27 -15.70
CA GLN A 131 -53.38 20.35 -15.44
C GLN A 131 -52.92 19.02 -14.82
N GLU A 132 -51.75 18.51 -15.20
CA GLU A 132 -51.17 17.28 -14.66
C GLU A 132 -50.68 17.47 -13.22
N LEU A 133 -50.07 18.62 -12.90
CA LEU A 133 -49.74 19.06 -11.55
C LEU A 133 -50.99 19.34 -10.69
N ALA A 134 -52.05 19.92 -11.28
CA ALA A 134 -53.33 20.15 -10.59
C ALA A 134 -54.04 18.83 -10.26
N ARG A 135 -54.04 17.85 -11.18
CA ARG A 135 -54.53 16.49 -10.91
C ARG A 135 -53.76 15.83 -9.76
N ARG A 136 -52.43 15.98 -9.70
CA ARG A 136 -51.60 15.51 -8.58
C ARG A 136 -51.83 16.23 -7.24
N ARG A 137 -52.46 17.40 -7.22
CA ARG A 137 -52.67 18.22 -6.00
C ARG A 137 -54.02 18.02 -5.29
N THR A 138 -55.03 17.44 -5.95
CA THR A 138 -56.43 17.53 -5.50
C THR A 138 -57.01 16.24 -4.89
N MET A 139 -56.20 15.20 -4.65
CA MET A 139 -56.68 13.89 -4.12
C MET A 139 -55.81 13.35 -2.97
N PRO A 140 -56.36 13.17 -1.75
CA PRO A 140 -55.71 12.42 -0.67
C PRO A 140 -55.76 10.90 -0.91
N ALA A 141 -54.67 10.18 -0.65
CA ALA A 141 -54.47 8.78 -1.01
C ALA A 141 -55.15 7.75 -0.05
N ALA A 142 -56.42 7.95 0.28
CA ALA A 142 -57.12 7.17 1.32
C ALA A 142 -58.25 6.24 0.83
N PHE A 143 -58.70 6.35 -0.42
CA PHE A 143 -59.80 5.56 -0.99
C PHE A 143 -59.54 5.21 -2.46
N LEU A 144 -58.83 4.11 -2.70
CA LEU A 144 -58.84 3.39 -3.96
C LEU A 144 -59.14 1.91 -3.65
N GLN A 145 -60.41 1.54 -3.84
CA GLN A 145 -60.80 0.17 -4.18
C GLN A 145 -61.10 0.12 -5.67
N GLU A 146 -61.06 -1.09 -6.24
CA GLU A 146 -61.17 -1.36 -7.67
C GLU A 146 -62.57 -1.02 -8.22
N ASP A 147 -62.65 -0.36 -9.39
CA ASP A 147 -63.74 -0.48 -10.39
C ASP A 147 -63.50 0.46 -11.61
N ASP A 148 -62.43 0.22 -12.39
CA ASP A 148 -62.21 0.92 -13.68
C ASP A 148 -62.93 0.19 -14.84
N PHE A 149 -64.26 0.38 -14.92
CA PHE A 149 -65.10 -0.02 -16.06
C PHE A 149 -65.46 1.21 -16.91
N ASP A 150 -64.53 1.70 -17.73
CA ASP A 150 -64.77 2.88 -18.57
C ASP A 150 -65.33 2.53 -19.97
N ALA A 151 -66.20 3.40 -20.50
CA ALA A 151 -67.10 3.07 -21.59
C ALA A 151 -66.55 3.49 -22.97
N ILE A 152 -66.44 2.53 -23.89
CA ILE A 152 -66.05 2.79 -25.29
C ILE A 152 -67.28 3.17 -26.14
N ASP A 153 -67.11 4.20 -26.98
CA ASP A 153 -68.15 4.88 -27.76
C ASP A 153 -68.91 3.97 -28.76
N LEU A 154 -70.20 4.26 -28.93
CA LEU A 154 -71.17 3.35 -29.53
C LEU A 154 -71.56 3.73 -30.97
N SER A 155 -70.71 3.41 -31.95
CA SER A 155 -71.17 3.38 -33.35
C SER A 155 -70.49 2.32 -34.25
N GLN A 156 -71.25 1.87 -35.26
CA GLN A 156 -70.81 1.05 -36.40
C GLN A 156 -70.48 -0.44 -36.18
N LEU A 157 -71.45 -1.20 -35.65
CA LEU A 157 -71.50 -2.66 -35.82
C LEU A 157 -71.62 -3.08 -37.29
N ARG A 158 -70.66 -3.89 -37.79
CA ARG A 158 -70.88 -4.81 -38.93
C ARG A 158 -70.39 -6.22 -38.62
N ARG A 159 -71.21 -7.19 -39.03
CA ARG A 159 -71.18 -8.61 -38.60
C ARG A 159 -70.03 -9.38 -39.26
N ALA A 160 -69.32 -10.18 -38.45
CA ALA A 160 -68.67 -11.42 -38.85
C ALA A 160 -69.19 -12.56 -37.96
N ARG A 161 -68.93 -13.83 -38.32
CA ARG A 161 -69.49 -15.01 -37.64
C ARG A 161 -68.44 -15.76 -36.80
N HIS A 162 -68.95 -16.59 -35.88
CA HIS A 162 -68.24 -17.72 -35.28
C HIS A 162 -67.23 -18.40 -36.22
N ASN A 163 -66.07 -18.74 -35.66
CA ASN A 163 -65.54 -20.10 -35.74
C ASN A 163 -65.20 -20.55 -34.31
N TYR A 164 -65.56 -21.79 -33.98
CA TYR A 164 -64.88 -22.57 -32.94
C TYR A 164 -63.83 -23.44 -33.65
N ASP A 165 -62.92 -24.02 -32.88
CA ASP A 165 -61.82 -24.94 -33.26
C ASP A 165 -60.45 -24.30 -33.49
N GLU A 166 -59.81 -23.91 -32.40
CA GLU A 166 -58.45 -24.40 -32.12
C GLU A 166 -58.27 -24.50 -30.60
N ALA A 167 -58.33 -25.73 -30.07
CA ALA A 167 -58.13 -25.97 -28.65
C ALA A 167 -56.64 -25.93 -28.34
N ARG A 168 -56.18 -24.81 -27.77
CA ARG A 168 -54.95 -24.82 -26.95
C ARG A 168 -55.21 -25.66 -25.71
N SER A 169 -54.91 -26.96 -25.82
CA SER A 169 -54.40 -27.71 -24.67
C SER A 169 -53.12 -27.03 -24.17
N ASP A 170 -52.73 -27.40 -22.95
CA ASP A 170 -51.45 -27.02 -22.37
C ASP A 170 -51.41 -25.52 -21.96
N ILE A 171 -52.39 -25.16 -21.13
CA ILE A 171 -52.11 -24.28 -19.98
C ILE A 171 -51.34 -25.16 -18.99
N ASP A 172 -50.02 -25.24 -19.14
CA ASP A 172 -49.17 -25.73 -18.07
C ASP A 172 -49.24 -24.75 -16.89
N MET A 173 -49.29 -25.31 -15.69
CA MET A 173 -49.42 -24.56 -14.44
C MET A 173 -48.12 -23.80 -14.14
N ASP A 174 -48.21 -22.65 -13.44
CA ASP A 174 -47.05 -21.88 -12.97
C ASP A 174 -46.01 -22.80 -12.30
N ASN A 175 -44.91 -23.08 -13.01
CA ASN A 175 -43.87 -23.97 -12.53
C ASN A 175 -42.75 -23.13 -11.92
N PRO A 176 -42.58 -23.09 -10.58
CA PRO A 176 -41.56 -22.26 -9.91
C PRO A 176 -40.12 -22.74 -10.18
N ASP A 177 -39.97 -23.80 -10.98
CA ASP A 177 -38.72 -24.40 -11.42
C ASP A 177 -38.42 -24.19 -12.92
N GLU A 178 -39.14 -23.29 -13.61
CA GLU A 178 -38.78 -22.85 -14.97
C GLU A 178 -37.50 -21.99 -14.95
N GLU A 179 -36.39 -22.52 -15.46
CA GLU A 179 -35.09 -21.87 -15.46
C GLU A 179 -34.90 -20.93 -16.68
N LEU A 180 -34.56 -19.67 -16.41
CA LEU A 180 -34.26 -18.68 -17.45
C LEU A 180 -32.97 -19.02 -18.22
N THR A 181 -32.93 -18.70 -19.51
CA THR A 181 -31.71 -18.79 -20.32
C THR A 181 -30.83 -17.54 -20.14
N LEU A 182 -29.61 -17.59 -20.66
CA LEU A 182 -28.69 -16.45 -20.65
C LEU A 182 -29.21 -15.25 -21.48
N GLU A 183 -30.06 -15.51 -22.48
CA GLU A 183 -30.72 -14.46 -23.26
C GLU A 183 -31.89 -13.84 -22.47
N ASP A 184 -32.68 -14.65 -21.76
CA ASP A 184 -33.79 -14.16 -20.91
C ASP A 184 -33.32 -13.33 -19.71
N MET A 185 -32.10 -13.56 -19.21
CA MET A 185 -31.51 -12.75 -18.14
C MET A 185 -31.09 -11.34 -18.60
N ALA A 186 -30.80 -11.16 -19.90
CA ALA A 186 -30.40 -9.87 -20.45
C ALA A 186 -31.58 -8.89 -20.57
N ASP A 187 -32.80 -9.42 -20.71
CA ASP A 187 -34.04 -8.64 -20.70
C ASP A 187 -34.49 -8.36 -19.25
N ILE A 188 -34.14 -7.17 -18.75
CA ILE A 188 -34.39 -6.75 -17.36
C ILE A 188 -35.88 -6.37 -17.21
N LYS A 189 -36.70 -7.31 -16.74
CA LYS A 189 -38.17 -7.19 -16.64
C LYS A 189 -38.66 -6.54 -15.33
N ALA A 190 -37.78 -5.87 -14.58
CA ALA A 190 -38.09 -5.20 -13.31
C ALA A 190 -37.49 -3.79 -13.22
N ASP A 191 -38.08 -2.92 -12.40
CA ASP A 191 -37.71 -1.49 -12.31
C ASP A 191 -36.28 -1.24 -11.83
N ASN A 192 -35.71 -2.14 -11.01
CA ASN A 192 -34.34 -2.06 -10.50
C ASN A 192 -33.56 -3.36 -10.75
N VAL A 193 -32.25 -3.24 -10.95
CA VAL A 193 -31.33 -4.39 -11.16
C VAL A 193 -31.24 -5.27 -9.90
N THR A 194 -31.33 -4.70 -8.70
CA THR A 194 -31.40 -5.46 -7.43
C THR A 194 -32.63 -6.35 -7.40
N ASP A 195 -33.79 -5.76 -7.66
CA ASP A 195 -35.08 -6.44 -7.57
C ASP A 195 -35.20 -7.55 -8.64
N TRP A 196 -34.50 -7.39 -9.77
CA TRP A 196 -34.30 -8.41 -10.79
C TRP A 196 -33.41 -9.58 -10.30
N VAL A 197 -32.23 -9.28 -9.75
CA VAL A 197 -31.29 -10.29 -9.21
C VAL A 197 -31.86 -11.05 -8.01
N ALA A 198 -32.65 -10.37 -7.17
CA ALA A 198 -33.36 -10.95 -6.03
C ALA A 198 -34.50 -11.91 -6.44
N SER A 199 -34.94 -11.90 -7.71
CA SER A 199 -35.96 -12.83 -8.18
C SER A 199 -35.42 -14.28 -8.23
N PRO A 200 -36.19 -15.29 -7.78
CA PRO A 200 -35.66 -16.63 -7.56
C PRO A 200 -35.24 -17.34 -8.86
N ALA A 201 -35.87 -17.04 -10.00
CA ALA A 201 -35.49 -17.59 -11.29
C ALA A 201 -34.14 -17.04 -11.79
N VAL A 202 -33.93 -15.73 -11.68
CA VAL A 202 -32.65 -15.08 -12.03
C VAL A 202 -31.55 -15.50 -11.06
N HIS A 203 -31.82 -15.56 -9.76
CA HIS A 203 -30.86 -16.05 -8.76
C HIS A 203 -30.40 -17.49 -9.05
N ARG A 204 -31.30 -18.40 -9.45
CA ARG A 204 -30.94 -19.77 -9.84
C ARG A 204 -30.12 -19.82 -11.13
N ALA A 205 -30.50 -19.03 -12.14
CA ALA A 205 -29.75 -18.93 -13.39
C ALA A 205 -28.33 -18.38 -13.16
N ILE A 206 -28.18 -17.27 -12.41
CA ILE A 206 -26.87 -16.70 -12.02
C ILE A 206 -26.03 -17.74 -11.26
N TYR A 207 -26.62 -18.50 -10.33
CA TYR A 207 -25.93 -19.59 -9.60
C TYR A 207 -25.38 -20.67 -10.56
N ARG A 208 -26.22 -21.15 -11.50
CA ARG A 208 -25.83 -22.12 -12.54
C ARG A 208 -24.70 -21.57 -13.42
N GLU A 209 -24.82 -20.31 -13.87
CA GLU A 209 -23.84 -19.72 -14.78
C GLU A 209 -22.48 -19.44 -14.11
N PHE A 210 -22.44 -19.05 -12.83
CA PHE A 210 -21.20 -18.95 -12.05
C PHE A 210 -20.56 -20.33 -11.84
N LYS A 211 -21.36 -21.37 -11.56
CA LYS A 211 -20.86 -22.73 -11.36
C LYS A 211 -20.18 -23.26 -12.62
N SER A 212 -20.85 -23.10 -13.77
CA SER A 212 -20.26 -23.41 -15.08
C SER A 212 -18.96 -22.63 -15.31
N PHE A 213 -18.93 -21.32 -15.01
CA PHE A 213 -17.71 -20.51 -15.14
C PHE A 213 -16.52 -21.05 -14.33
N LEU A 214 -16.73 -21.44 -13.06
CA LEU A 214 -15.65 -22.01 -12.24
C LEU A 214 -15.13 -23.36 -12.74
N THR A 215 -15.98 -24.18 -13.39
CA THR A 215 -15.61 -25.52 -13.87
C THR A 215 -15.12 -25.56 -15.32
N GLU A 216 -15.58 -24.64 -16.17
CA GLU A 216 -15.36 -24.67 -17.62
C GLU A 216 -14.30 -23.67 -18.09
N PHE A 217 -13.97 -22.64 -17.29
CA PHE A 217 -12.99 -21.64 -17.68
C PHE A 217 -11.56 -22.20 -17.69
N THR A 218 -10.93 -22.13 -18.87
CA THR A 218 -9.52 -22.43 -19.12
C THR A 218 -8.83 -21.20 -19.70
N ASP A 219 -7.60 -20.90 -19.25
CA ASP A 219 -6.80 -19.83 -19.84
C ASP A 219 -6.23 -20.25 -21.22
N LYS A 220 -5.52 -19.33 -21.89
CA LYS A 220 -4.95 -19.48 -23.24
C LYS A 220 -4.01 -20.68 -23.38
N ASP A 221 -3.36 -21.09 -22.30
CA ASP A 221 -2.46 -22.25 -22.25
C ASP A 221 -3.20 -23.57 -21.92
N GLY A 222 -4.53 -23.56 -21.86
CA GLY A 222 -5.39 -24.75 -21.69
C GLY A 222 -5.51 -25.27 -20.26
N LEU A 223 -4.95 -24.57 -19.27
CA LEU A 223 -5.06 -24.91 -17.84
C LEU A 223 -6.29 -24.25 -17.21
N SER A 224 -6.99 -24.97 -16.34
CA SER A 224 -8.08 -24.42 -15.53
C SER A 224 -7.52 -23.69 -14.30
N VAL A 225 -7.49 -22.35 -14.38
CA VAL A 225 -6.95 -21.46 -13.34
C VAL A 225 -7.77 -21.55 -12.05
N TYR A 226 -9.10 -21.63 -12.14
CA TYR A 226 -9.94 -21.79 -10.95
C TYR A 226 -9.84 -23.19 -10.34
N GLY A 227 -9.64 -24.22 -11.16
CA GLY A 227 -9.37 -25.60 -10.71
C GLY A 227 -8.02 -25.80 -10.02
N THR A 228 -7.05 -24.90 -10.17
CA THR A 228 -5.83 -24.85 -9.34
C THR A 228 -5.99 -23.90 -8.16
N ALA A 229 -6.61 -22.72 -8.33
CA ALA A 229 -6.89 -21.79 -7.23
C ALA A 229 -7.71 -22.44 -6.10
N VAL A 230 -8.74 -23.23 -6.43
CA VAL A 230 -9.57 -23.97 -5.46
C VAL A 230 -8.79 -25.07 -4.72
N LYS A 231 -7.79 -25.69 -5.36
CA LYS A 231 -6.89 -26.65 -4.68
C LYS A 231 -5.97 -25.92 -3.71
N ASN A 232 -5.32 -24.85 -4.16
CA ASN A 232 -4.43 -24.05 -3.32
C ASN A 232 -5.18 -23.49 -2.10
N LEU A 233 -6.42 -23.01 -2.29
CA LEU A 233 -7.32 -22.59 -1.21
C LEU A 233 -7.55 -23.69 -0.17
N GLY A 234 -7.79 -24.93 -0.62
CA GLY A 234 -7.96 -26.10 0.25
C GLY A 234 -6.66 -26.59 0.92
N GLU A 235 -5.50 -26.38 0.31
CA GLU A 235 -4.18 -26.73 0.88
C GLU A 235 -3.69 -25.67 1.89
N ASP A 236 -3.80 -24.39 1.58
CA ASP A 236 -3.48 -23.28 2.50
C ASP A 236 -4.56 -23.06 3.59
N ASN A 237 -5.77 -23.64 3.41
CA ASN A 237 -6.94 -23.47 4.27
C ASN A 237 -7.40 -21.99 4.36
N SER A 238 -7.53 -21.33 3.20
CA SER A 238 -7.94 -19.93 3.11
C SER A 238 -9.46 -19.76 2.95
N GLU A 239 -10.03 -18.72 3.57
CA GLU A 239 -11.44 -18.34 3.39
C GLU A 239 -11.67 -17.51 2.10
N SER A 240 -10.62 -17.12 1.39
CA SER A 240 -10.67 -16.19 0.24
C SER A 240 -10.44 -16.86 -1.11
N LEU A 241 -11.36 -16.68 -2.07
CA LEU A 241 -11.16 -17.11 -3.47
C LEU A 241 -10.98 -15.89 -4.39
N GLU A 242 -9.83 -15.74 -5.04
CA GLU A 242 -9.55 -14.61 -5.96
C GLU A 242 -10.06 -14.86 -7.38
N ILE A 243 -10.80 -13.90 -7.94
CA ILE A 243 -11.42 -14.00 -9.26
C ILE A 243 -11.23 -12.71 -10.08
N SER A 244 -10.48 -12.85 -11.18
CA SER A 244 -10.24 -11.83 -12.21
C SER A 244 -11.53 -11.38 -12.90
N TYR A 245 -11.88 -10.09 -12.77
CA TYR A 245 -13.00 -9.50 -13.49
C TYR A 245 -12.87 -9.59 -15.03
N PRO A 246 -11.68 -9.42 -15.64
CA PRO A 246 -11.48 -9.68 -17.07
C PRO A 246 -11.94 -11.07 -17.53
N HIS A 247 -11.72 -12.13 -16.74
CA HIS A 247 -12.12 -13.50 -17.11
C HIS A 247 -13.64 -13.66 -17.11
N LEU A 248 -14.32 -13.07 -16.12
CA LEU A 248 -15.79 -12.97 -16.10
C LEU A 248 -16.32 -12.20 -17.32
N SER A 249 -15.64 -11.12 -17.73
CA SER A 249 -16.03 -10.31 -18.89
C SER A 249 -15.77 -11.00 -20.23
N GLU A 250 -14.75 -11.85 -20.34
CA GLU A 250 -14.44 -12.63 -21.54
C GLU A 250 -15.40 -13.82 -21.70
N ALA A 251 -15.76 -14.49 -20.61
CA ALA A 251 -16.68 -15.62 -20.63
C ALA A 251 -18.17 -15.22 -20.67
N LYS A 252 -18.62 -14.32 -19.78
CA LYS A 252 -20.05 -14.02 -19.52
C LYS A 252 -20.26 -12.54 -19.13
N SER A 253 -20.21 -11.65 -20.12
CA SER A 253 -20.34 -10.19 -19.96
C SER A 253 -21.54 -9.70 -19.13
N ILE A 254 -22.70 -10.37 -19.24
CA ILE A 254 -23.92 -10.07 -18.47
C ILE A 254 -23.67 -10.19 -16.95
N ILE A 255 -22.89 -11.19 -16.53
CA ILE A 255 -22.57 -11.42 -15.13
C ILE A 255 -21.63 -10.31 -14.63
N GLY A 256 -20.65 -9.88 -15.44
CA GLY A 256 -19.83 -8.70 -15.14
C GLY A 256 -20.67 -7.44 -14.91
N PHE A 257 -21.70 -7.22 -15.73
CA PHE A 257 -22.64 -6.11 -15.56
C PHE A 257 -23.44 -6.19 -14.24
N PHE A 258 -23.96 -7.37 -13.86
CA PHE A 258 -24.64 -7.54 -12.57
C PHE A 258 -23.67 -7.38 -11.38
N VAL A 259 -22.45 -7.93 -11.46
CA VAL A 259 -21.39 -7.77 -10.45
C VAL A 259 -21.02 -6.30 -10.24
N ALA A 260 -20.98 -5.49 -11.30
CA ALA A 260 -20.65 -4.07 -11.21
C ALA A 260 -21.75 -3.22 -10.55
N ASN A 261 -23.02 -3.51 -10.88
CA ASN A 261 -24.17 -2.68 -10.48
C ASN A 261 -24.86 -3.14 -9.19
N ALA A 262 -24.91 -4.46 -8.91
CA ALA A 262 -25.58 -5.05 -7.75
C ALA A 262 -24.67 -6.01 -6.94
N PRO A 263 -23.42 -5.62 -6.61
CA PRO A 263 -22.43 -6.51 -5.98
C PRO A 263 -22.91 -7.12 -4.65
N ALA A 264 -23.70 -6.40 -3.86
CA ALA A 264 -24.10 -6.83 -2.50
C ALA A 264 -24.96 -8.10 -2.47
N GLU A 265 -25.71 -8.37 -3.55
CA GLU A 265 -26.53 -9.57 -3.71
C GLU A 265 -25.77 -10.63 -4.51
N VAL A 266 -25.18 -10.22 -5.65
CA VAL A 266 -24.46 -11.12 -6.56
C VAL A 266 -23.27 -11.81 -5.86
N LEU A 267 -22.55 -11.12 -4.97
CA LEU A 267 -21.47 -11.74 -4.17
C LEU A 267 -21.99 -12.82 -3.21
N ARG A 268 -23.18 -12.68 -2.63
CA ARG A 268 -23.76 -13.71 -1.75
C ARG A 268 -24.12 -14.98 -2.54
N ILE A 269 -24.58 -14.82 -3.78
CA ILE A 269 -24.78 -15.94 -4.70
C ILE A 269 -23.42 -16.58 -5.02
N PHE A 270 -22.40 -15.78 -5.30
CA PHE A 270 -21.08 -16.27 -5.71
C PHE A 270 -20.34 -16.99 -4.58
N ASP A 271 -20.40 -16.48 -3.35
CA ASP A 271 -19.86 -17.14 -2.14
C ASP A 271 -20.47 -18.54 -1.94
N ALA A 272 -21.78 -18.69 -2.17
CA ALA A 272 -22.47 -19.98 -2.11
C ALA A 272 -22.07 -20.95 -3.25
N VAL A 273 -21.81 -20.43 -4.45
CA VAL A 273 -21.28 -21.23 -5.58
C VAL A 273 -19.82 -21.66 -5.32
N ALA A 274 -19.00 -20.76 -4.80
CA ALA A 274 -17.61 -21.03 -4.45
C ALA A 274 -17.51 -22.12 -3.37
N MET A 275 -18.38 -22.09 -2.37
CA MET A 275 -18.48 -23.14 -1.36
C MET A 275 -18.87 -24.50 -1.97
N GLU A 276 -19.82 -24.55 -2.91
CA GLU A 276 -20.15 -25.82 -3.60
C GLU A 276 -18.99 -26.34 -4.45
N ALA A 277 -18.29 -25.45 -5.17
CA ALA A 277 -17.12 -25.80 -5.97
C ALA A 277 -15.94 -26.33 -5.12
N VAL A 278 -15.71 -25.75 -3.94
CA VAL A 278 -14.71 -26.24 -2.98
C VAL A 278 -15.13 -27.58 -2.38
N LEU A 279 -16.40 -27.77 -2.01
CA LEU A 279 -16.93 -29.04 -1.48
C LEU A 279 -16.88 -30.19 -2.50
N LEU A 280 -16.96 -29.90 -3.81
CA LEU A 280 -16.75 -30.88 -4.88
C LEU A 280 -15.34 -31.50 -4.84
N HIS A 281 -14.33 -30.71 -4.46
CA HIS A 281 -12.94 -31.16 -4.31
C HIS A 281 -12.62 -31.69 -2.90
N TYR A 282 -13.17 -31.06 -1.86
CA TYR A 282 -12.88 -31.35 -0.45
C TYR A 282 -14.18 -31.46 0.37
N PRO A 283 -14.83 -32.63 0.44
CA PRO A 283 -16.15 -32.78 1.07
C PRO A 283 -16.17 -32.55 2.59
N ASP A 284 -15.01 -32.62 3.27
CA ASP A 284 -14.88 -32.32 4.71
C ASP A 284 -14.62 -30.83 5.02
N TYR A 285 -14.46 -29.96 4.01
CA TYR A 285 -14.05 -28.56 4.18
C TYR A 285 -14.99 -27.74 5.08
N GLN A 286 -16.28 -28.09 5.09
CA GLN A 286 -17.32 -27.47 5.94
C GLN A 286 -17.02 -27.52 7.46
N ARG A 287 -16.04 -28.34 7.91
CA ARG A 287 -15.59 -28.34 9.32
C ARG A 287 -14.53 -27.28 9.64
N ILE A 288 -13.94 -26.65 8.63
CA ILE A 288 -12.84 -25.68 8.76
C ILE A 288 -13.42 -24.27 8.69
N HIS A 289 -14.09 -23.95 7.58
CA HIS A 289 -14.83 -22.71 7.37
C HIS A 289 -16.27 -23.03 6.94
N SER A 290 -17.24 -22.26 7.42
CA SER A 290 -18.66 -22.41 7.09
C SER A 290 -19.07 -21.69 5.81
N GLU A 291 -18.30 -20.68 5.41
CA GLU A 291 -18.49 -19.79 4.27
C GLU A 291 -17.13 -19.55 3.59
N ILE A 292 -17.16 -19.05 2.35
CA ILE A 292 -15.98 -18.68 1.55
C ILE A 292 -16.32 -17.37 0.86
N HIS A 293 -15.41 -16.41 0.84
CA HIS A 293 -15.65 -15.06 0.32
C HIS A 293 -14.90 -14.80 -1.00
N VAL A 294 -15.65 -14.41 -2.04
CA VAL A 294 -15.11 -14.18 -3.39
C VAL A 294 -14.52 -12.77 -3.54
N ARG A 295 -13.20 -12.73 -3.74
CA ARG A 295 -12.37 -11.54 -3.90
C ARG A 295 -12.25 -11.15 -5.38
N ILE A 296 -12.95 -10.09 -5.80
CA ILE A 296 -12.89 -9.64 -7.20
C ILE A 296 -11.64 -8.78 -7.44
N THR A 297 -10.80 -9.23 -8.39
CA THR A 297 -9.54 -8.58 -8.75
C THR A 297 -9.61 -7.87 -10.12
N ASP A 298 -8.76 -6.86 -10.29
CA ASP A 298 -8.49 -6.15 -11.55
C ASP A 298 -9.73 -5.61 -12.31
N LEU A 299 -10.55 -4.81 -11.61
CA LEU A 299 -11.58 -3.98 -12.25
C LEU A 299 -10.95 -3.00 -13.26
N PRO A 300 -11.49 -2.89 -14.49
CA PRO A 300 -10.92 -2.03 -15.53
C PRO A 300 -11.11 -0.52 -15.28
N VAL A 301 -12.07 -0.13 -14.41
CA VAL A 301 -12.36 1.26 -14.09
C VAL A 301 -11.80 1.62 -12.71
N ARG A 302 -10.81 2.52 -12.70
CA ARG A 302 -10.17 3.05 -11.49
C ARG A 302 -10.64 4.47 -11.20
N TYR A 303 -11.03 4.73 -9.95
CA TYR A 303 -11.46 6.04 -9.47
C TYR A 303 -10.51 6.60 -8.41
N SER A 304 -10.28 7.92 -8.45
CA SER A 304 -9.74 8.67 -7.33
C SER A 304 -10.83 8.99 -6.31
N LEU A 305 -10.49 9.07 -5.01
CA LEU A 305 -11.41 9.39 -3.90
C LEU A 305 -12.25 10.66 -4.14
N ARG A 306 -11.72 11.63 -4.89
CA ARG A 306 -12.38 12.90 -5.27
C ARG A 306 -13.34 12.77 -6.46
N GLN A 307 -13.28 11.68 -7.22
CA GLN A 307 -14.22 11.40 -8.32
C GLN A 307 -15.52 10.74 -7.83
N LEU A 308 -15.53 10.14 -6.63
CA LEU A 308 -16.72 9.50 -6.05
C LEU A 308 -17.90 10.48 -5.91
N ARG A 309 -19.10 10.05 -6.33
CA ARG A 309 -20.36 10.80 -6.38
C ARG A 309 -21.54 9.89 -6.04
N GLN A 310 -22.74 10.46 -5.92
CA GLN A 310 -23.98 9.71 -5.69
C GLN A 310 -24.27 8.63 -6.75
N SER A 311 -23.78 8.81 -7.99
CA SER A 311 -23.87 7.86 -9.10
C SER A 311 -23.13 6.53 -8.89
N HIS A 312 -22.33 6.41 -7.83
CA HIS A 312 -21.57 5.20 -7.50
C HIS A 312 -22.09 4.52 -6.23
N LEU A 313 -23.18 5.00 -5.63
CA LEU A 313 -23.77 4.38 -4.43
C LEU A 313 -24.24 2.96 -4.75
N ASN A 314 -23.90 2.03 -3.85
CA ASN A 314 -24.15 0.58 -3.93
C ASN A 314 -23.46 -0.17 -5.09
N CYS A 315 -22.87 0.53 -6.06
CA CYS A 315 -22.05 -0.07 -7.11
C CYS A 315 -20.66 -0.53 -6.60
N LEU A 316 -20.02 -1.43 -7.35
CA LEU A 316 -18.65 -1.85 -7.12
C LEU A 316 -17.68 -0.81 -7.69
N VAL A 317 -16.78 -0.29 -6.86
CA VAL A 317 -15.76 0.70 -7.26
C VAL A 317 -14.35 0.17 -6.97
N CYS A 318 -13.40 0.50 -7.85
CA CYS A 318 -11.98 0.39 -7.55
C CYS A 318 -11.42 1.77 -7.20
N VAL A 319 -10.77 1.91 -6.05
CA VAL A 319 -10.27 3.19 -5.51
C VAL A 319 -8.83 3.05 -5.04
N THR A 320 -7.96 3.96 -5.48
CA THR A 320 -6.55 4.01 -5.06
C THR A 320 -6.29 5.07 -4.00
N GLY A 321 -5.36 4.79 -3.09
CA GLY A 321 -4.94 5.75 -2.06
C GLY A 321 -3.86 5.21 -1.11
N VAL A 322 -3.50 6.02 -0.12
CA VAL A 322 -2.55 5.69 0.95
C VAL A 322 -3.30 5.48 2.25
N VAL A 323 -2.99 4.42 2.99
CA VAL A 323 -3.55 4.21 4.33
C VAL A 323 -2.93 5.21 5.30
N THR A 324 -3.76 6.05 5.92
CA THR A 324 -3.31 7.04 6.91
C THR A 324 -3.47 6.58 8.35
N ARG A 325 -4.56 5.85 8.65
CA ARG A 325 -4.84 5.27 9.97
C ARG A 325 -5.52 3.93 9.80
N ARG A 326 -5.42 3.11 10.83
CA ARG A 326 -6.20 1.89 11.02
C ARG A 326 -6.57 1.74 12.49
N THR A 327 -7.74 1.19 12.78
CA THR A 327 -8.10 0.80 14.15
C THR A 327 -7.40 -0.50 14.54
N GLY A 328 -7.48 -0.84 15.83
CA GLY A 328 -7.35 -2.24 16.25
C GLY A 328 -8.42 -3.13 15.60
N VAL A 329 -8.24 -4.45 15.75
CA VAL A 329 -9.22 -5.45 15.34
C VAL A 329 -10.27 -5.58 16.43
N PHE A 330 -11.55 -5.52 16.06
CA PHE A 330 -12.67 -5.67 16.99
C PHE A 330 -13.62 -6.79 16.51
N PRO A 331 -14.18 -7.62 17.41
CA PRO A 331 -15.23 -8.56 17.05
C PRO A 331 -16.57 -7.83 16.91
N GLN A 332 -17.09 -7.76 15.69
CA GLN A 332 -18.47 -7.33 15.41
C GLN A 332 -19.41 -8.55 15.51
N LEU A 333 -20.69 -8.33 15.79
CA LEU A 333 -21.71 -9.37 15.70
C LEU A 333 -22.08 -9.65 14.23
N LYS A 334 -22.30 -10.93 13.89
CA LYS A 334 -22.78 -11.37 12.57
C LYS A 334 -24.22 -11.87 12.69
N TYR A 335 -24.41 -12.98 13.40
CA TYR A 335 -25.72 -13.53 13.73
C TYR A 335 -26.05 -13.22 15.19
N ILE A 336 -27.10 -12.42 15.41
CA ILE A 336 -27.56 -12.05 16.75
C ILE A 336 -28.69 -12.97 17.23
N MET A 337 -28.50 -13.52 18.43
CA MET A 337 -29.48 -14.31 19.17
C MET A 337 -29.84 -13.55 20.45
N PHE A 338 -31.14 -13.37 20.69
CA PHE A 338 -31.66 -12.61 21.82
C PHE A 338 -32.51 -13.49 22.75
N ASN A 339 -32.19 -13.52 24.03
CA ASN A 339 -33.01 -14.16 25.05
C ASN A 339 -34.09 -13.17 25.52
N CYS A 340 -35.37 -13.52 25.36
CA CYS A 340 -36.46 -12.73 25.91
C CYS A 340 -36.59 -12.96 27.42
N THR A 341 -36.40 -11.90 28.20
CA THR A 341 -36.38 -11.95 29.69
C THR A 341 -37.70 -12.44 30.31
N LYS A 342 -38.82 -12.36 29.60
CA LYS A 342 -40.16 -12.75 30.10
C LYS A 342 -40.55 -14.21 29.82
N CYS A 343 -39.98 -14.85 28.79
CA CYS A 343 -40.34 -16.22 28.40
C CYS A 343 -39.14 -17.17 28.25
N GLY A 344 -37.90 -16.69 28.40
CA GLY A 344 -36.68 -17.51 28.35
C GLY A 344 -36.29 -18.01 26.95
N VAL A 345 -37.13 -17.82 25.94
CA VAL A 345 -36.90 -18.30 24.57
C VAL A 345 -35.84 -17.47 23.86
N THR A 346 -34.94 -18.15 23.14
CA THR A 346 -34.03 -17.57 22.14
C THR A 346 -34.80 -17.14 20.90
N LEU A 347 -34.80 -15.84 20.61
CA LEU A 347 -35.20 -15.25 19.33
C LEU A 347 -33.97 -15.11 18.43
N GLY A 348 -34.15 -15.35 17.14
CA GLY A 348 -33.09 -15.33 16.13
C GLY A 348 -32.97 -16.68 15.38
N PRO A 349 -32.03 -16.80 14.43
CA PRO A 349 -30.98 -15.83 14.11
C PRO A 349 -31.53 -14.52 13.50
N PHE A 350 -30.89 -13.41 13.83
CA PHE A 350 -31.02 -12.14 13.11
C PHE A 350 -29.67 -11.76 12.53
N GLU A 351 -29.57 -11.61 11.22
CA GLU A 351 -28.37 -11.08 10.57
C GLU A 351 -28.23 -9.58 10.82
N GLN A 352 -27.04 -9.15 11.26
CA GLN A 352 -26.70 -7.73 11.24
C GLN A 352 -26.38 -7.29 9.80
N GLN A 353 -27.46 -7.01 9.04
CA GLN A 353 -27.41 -6.71 7.60
C GLN A 353 -26.52 -5.50 7.26
N ASP A 354 -26.38 -4.52 8.17
CA ASP A 354 -25.42 -3.42 8.04
C ASP A 354 -24.73 -3.07 9.36
N SER A 355 -23.52 -2.52 9.24
CA SER A 355 -22.71 -2.09 10.39
C SER A 355 -23.28 -0.87 11.14
N SER A 356 -24.24 -0.15 10.54
CA SER A 356 -24.81 1.10 11.05
C SER A 356 -26.23 0.96 11.63
N SER A 357 -26.95 -0.13 11.34
CA SER A 357 -28.35 -0.30 11.75
C SER A 357 -28.46 -1.15 13.03
N GLU A 358 -28.76 -0.49 14.15
CA GLU A 358 -29.07 -1.19 15.40
C GLU A 358 -30.35 -2.04 15.24
N LEU A 359 -30.24 -3.37 15.35
CA LEU A 359 -31.36 -4.32 15.26
C LEU A 359 -32.34 -4.20 16.44
N LYS A 360 -33.24 -3.23 16.34
CA LYS A 360 -34.26 -2.90 17.35
C LYS A 360 -35.50 -3.79 17.21
N ILE A 361 -35.40 -5.02 17.72
CA ILE A 361 -36.53 -5.95 17.85
C ILE A 361 -37.64 -5.28 18.68
N THR A 362 -38.81 -5.08 18.08
CA THR A 362 -39.93 -4.36 18.73
C THR A 362 -40.89 -5.28 19.48
N TYR A 363 -40.98 -6.56 19.13
CA TYR A 363 -41.86 -7.55 19.75
C TYR A 363 -41.21 -8.94 19.83
N CYS A 364 -41.60 -9.73 20.83
CA CYS A 364 -41.27 -11.16 20.90
C CYS A 364 -42.38 -11.96 20.21
N GLN A 365 -42.04 -12.84 19.26
CA GLN A 365 -43.04 -13.70 18.60
C GLN A 365 -43.83 -14.58 19.61
N ASN A 366 -43.14 -15.16 20.59
CA ASN A 366 -43.75 -16.14 21.51
C ASN A 366 -44.59 -15.53 22.66
N CYS A 367 -44.33 -14.29 23.09
CA CYS A 367 -45.08 -13.66 24.18
C CYS A 367 -45.76 -12.34 23.80
N GLN A 368 -45.65 -11.91 22.53
CA GLN A 368 -46.15 -10.66 21.93
C GLN A 368 -45.79 -9.35 22.63
N SER A 369 -45.15 -9.41 23.81
CA SER A 369 -44.88 -8.23 24.62
C SER A 369 -43.62 -7.51 24.18
N ARG A 370 -43.67 -6.18 24.23
CA ARG A 370 -42.47 -5.33 24.25
C ARG A 370 -41.76 -5.57 25.59
N GLY A 371 -40.46 -5.79 25.58
CA GLY A 371 -39.68 -6.10 26.78
C GLY A 371 -38.18 -6.05 26.50
N PRO A 372 -37.33 -5.98 27.54
CA PRO A 372 -35.89 -5.99 27.35
C PRO A 372 -35.43 -7.35 26.84
N PHE A 373 -34.64 -7.33 25.78
CA PHE A 373 -34.02 -8.50 25.17
C PHE A 373 -32.53 -8.52 25.54
N ASN A 374 -32.06 -9.62 26.10
CA ASN A 374 -30.66 -9.79 26.46
C ASN A 374 -29.92 -10.54 25.34
N LEU A 375 -28.77 -10.05 24.91
CA LEU A 375 -27.94 -10.75 23.91
C LEU A 375 -27.41 -12.08 24.47
N ASN A 376 -27.45 -13.14 23.66
CA ASN A 376 -27.02 -14.48 24.06
C ASN A 376 -25.62 -14.81 23.50
N SER A 377 -24.59 -14.41 24.25
CA SER A 377 -23.17 -14.56 23.89
C SER A 377 -22.69 -15.99 23.59
N VAL A 378 -23.49 -17.02 23.90
CA VAL A 378 -23.18 -18.44 23.64
C VAL A 378 -23.70 -18.90 22.27
N LYS A 379 -24.68 -18.19 21.69
CA LYS A 379 -25.26 -18.50 20.37
C LYS A 379 -25.10 -17.37 19.34
N THR A 380 -24.52 -16.23 19.72
CA THR A 380 -24.16 -15.18 18.78
C THR A 380 -22.84 -15.51 18.10
N GLU A 381 -22.82 -15.43 16.77
CA GLU A 381 -21.58 -15.52 16.00
C GLU A 381 -20.98 -14.14 15.81
N TYR A 382 -19.65 -14.08 15.93
CA TYR A 382 -18.86 -12.87 15.79
C TYR A 382 -18.03 -12.94 14.51
N ARG A 383 -17.94 -11.81 13.79
CA ARG A 383 -17.00 -11.63 12.67
C ARG A 383 -15.95 -10.58 13.01
N ASN A 384 -14.75 -10.74 12.49
CA ASN A 384 -13.69 -9.74 12.65
C ASN A 384 -14.06 -8.45 11.87
N TYR A 385 -13.81 -7.29 12.48
CA TYR A 385 -14.05 -5.95 11.94
C TYR A 385 -12.84 -5.04 12.19
N GLN A 386 -12.44 -4.26 11.18
CA GLN A 386 -11.43 -3.21 11.30
C GLN A 386 -11.83 -2.02 10.42
N LYS A 387 -11.55 -0.81 10.90
CA LYS A 387 -11.76 0.44 10.16
C LYS A 387 -10.40 1.03 9.73
N LEU A 388 -10.36 1.51 8.49
CA LEU A 388 -9.19 2.01 7.79
C LEU A 388 -9.51 3.41 7.25
N THR A 389 -8.56 4.35 7.25
CA THR A 389 -8.77 5.68 6.63
C THR A 389 -7.85 5.83 5.42
N LEU A 390 -8.45 5.85 4.23
CA LEU A 390 -7.75 5.94 2.94
C LEU A 390 -7.69 7.40 2.49
N GLN A 391 -6.50 7.90 2.15
CA GLN A 391 -6.27 9.25 1.63
C GLN A 391 -5.82 9.21 0.16
N GLU A 392 -6.08 10.27 -0.62
CA GLU A 392 -5.51 10.39 -1.97
C GLU A 392 -3.97 10.32 -1.95
N SER A 393 -3.36 9.57 -2.88
CA SER A 393 -1.91 9.52 -2.99
C SER A 393 -1.35 10.88 -3.42
N PRO A 394 -0.25 11.36 -2.80
CA PRO A 394 0.20 12.75 -2.96
C PRO A 394 0.60 13.08 -4.41
N GLY A 395 1.06 12.09 -5.19
CA GLY A 395 1.35 12.25 -6.62
C GLY A 395 0.11 12.37 -7.52
N SER A 396 -1.08 11.98 -7.05
CA SER A 396 -2.35 12.11 -7.79
C SER A 396 -3.12 13.40 -7.45
N VAL A 397 -2.68 14.17 -6.45
CA VAL A 397 -3.38 15.37 -5.99
C VAL A 397 -2.99 16.56 -6.90
N PRO A 398 -3.96 17.29 -7.49
CA PRO A 398 -3.66 18.51 -8.23
C PRO A 398 -3.07 19.57 -7.30
N GLY A 399 -1.95 20.17 -7.72
CA GLY A 399 -1.16 21.10 -6.90
C GLY A 399 -2.01 22.22 -6.27
N GLY A 400 -1.69 22.55 -5.01
CA GLY A 400 -2.39 23.60 -4.25
C GLY A 400 -3.76 23.21 -3.70
N ARG A 401 -4.21 21.96 -3.80
CA ARG A 401 -5.48 21.49 -3.22
C ARG A 401 -5.27 20.47 -2.10
N LEU A 402 -6.07 20.58 -1.04
CA LEU A 402 -6.05 19.63 0.07
C LEU A 402 -6.45 18.21 -0.42
N PRO A 403 -5.72 17.15 -0.01
CA PRO A 403 -6.10 15.76 -0.25
C PRO A 403 -7.37 15.39 0.53
N ARG A 404 -8.27 14.64 -0.11
CA ARG A 404 -9.47 14.07 0.53
C ARG A 404 -9.16 12.68 1.08
N HIS A 405 -9.97 12.26 2.05
CA HIS A 405 -9.94 10.91 2.62
C HIS A 405 -11.35 10.30 2.67
N ARG A 406 -11.42 8.97 2.77
CA ARG A 406 -12.65 8.20 3.05
C ARG A 406 -12.36 7.09 4.05
N ASP A 407 -13.42 6.71 4.76
CA ASP A 407 -13.41 5.58 5.66
C ASP A 407 -13.68 4.29 4.88
N VAL A 408 -12.88 3.26 5.13
CA VAL A 408 -13.00 1.93 4.53
C VAL A 408 -13.19 0.92 5.66
N ILE A 409 -14.13 -0.01 5.48
CA ILE A 409 -14.42 -1.09 6.42
C ILE A 409 -13.86 -2.39 5.87
N LEU A 410 -13.09 -3.09 6.70
CA LEU A 410 -12.51 -4.40 6.41
C LEU A 410 -13.20 -5.44 7.29
N LEU A 411 -13.58 -6.58 6.70
CA LEU A 411 -14.35 -7.64 7.34
C LEU A 411 -13.64 -8.99 7.22
N ALA A 412 -13.87 -9.85 8.22
CA ALA A 412 -13.40 -11.24 8.28
C ALA A 412 -11.88 -11.36 8.06
N ASP A 413 -11.50 -11.86 6.89
CA ASP A 413 -10.15 -12.19 6.45
C ASP A 413 -9.31 -10.97 5.97
N LEU A 414 -9.92 -9.87 5.52
CA LEU A 414 -9.22 -8.68 4.99
C LEU A 414 -8.44 -7.85 6.04
N ILE A 415 -8.23 -8.38 7.24
CA ILE A 415 -7.84 -7.64 8.43
C ILE A 415 -6.34 -7.75 8.71
N ASP A 416 -5.74 -6.65 9.19
CA ASP A 416 -4.28 -6.42 9.26
C ASP A 416 -3.55 -6.48 7.90
N ALA A 417 -4.26 -6.75 6.80
CA ALA A 417 -3.73 -6.80 5.45
C ALA A 417 -2.92 -5.55 5.09
N ALA A 418 -3.48 -4.36 5.35
CA ALA A 418 -2.84 -3.06 5.07
C ALA A 418 -2.34 -2.34 6.32
N LYS A 419 -1.21 -1.64 6.20
CA LYS A 419 -0.53 -0.88 7.26
C LYS A 419 -0.52 0.61 6.94
N PRO A 420 -0.45 1.51 7.95
CA PRO A 420 -0.34 2.94 7.71
C PRO A 420 0.95 3.24 6.93
N GLY A 421 0.83 4.03 5.88
CA GLY A 421 1.89 4.29 4.89
C GLY A 421 1.82 3.40 3.64
N ASP A 422 1.08 2.29 3.64
CA ASP A 422 0.95 1.45 2.43
C ASP A 422 0.09 2.16 1.36
N GLU A 423 0.59 2.20 0.12
CA GLU A 423 -0.24 2.48 -1.06
C GLU A 423 -1.08 1.25 -1.44
N VAL A 424 -2.40 1.43 -1.52
CA VAL A 424 -3.37 0.37 -1.80
C VAL A 424 -4.40 0.77 -2.85
N GLU A 425 -4.78 -0.23 -3.63
CA GLU A 425 -5.89 -0.27 -4.56
C GLU A 425 -6.97 -1.16 -3.94
N ILE A 426 -8.14 -0.59 -3.61
CA ILE A 426 -9.23 -1.29 -2.93
C ILE A 426 -10.41 -1.43 -3.89
N THR A 427 -10.84 -2.67 -4.14
CA THR A 427 -12.13 -2.95 -4.78
C THR A 427 -13.18 -3.14 -3.69
N GLY A 428 -14.31 -2.45 -3.79
CA GLY A 428 -15.31 -2.44 -2.71
C GLY A 428 -16.62 -1.75 -3.09
N ILE A 429 -17.63 -1.92 -2.23
CA ILE A 429 -18.97 -1.37 -2.42
C ILE A 429 -19.04 0.00 -1.75
N TYR A 430 -19.42 1.04 -2.50
CA TYR A 430 -19.53 2.40 -1.95
C TYR A 430 -20.90 2.61 -1.31
N LYS A 431 -20.97 2.51 0.03
CA LYS A 431 -22.19 2.65 0.81
C LYS A 431 -22.30 4.04 1.45
N ASN A 432 -23.52 4.47 1.71
CA ASN A 432 -23.81 5.60 2.61
C ASN A 432 -24.28 5.11 3.99
N GLN A 433 -24.06 5.91 5.01
CA GLN A 433 -24.56 5.68 6.37
C GLN A 433 -25.11 6.99 6.93
N TYR A 434 -26.34 6.94 7.46
CA TYR A 434 -26.95 8.11 8.08
C TYR A 434 -26.29 8.41 9.43
N ASP A 435 -25.69 9.58 9.56
CA ASP A 435 -24.96 9.98 10.76
C ASP A 435 -25.64 11.17 11.46
N LEU A 436 -26.11 10.92 12.69
CA LEU A 436 -26.81 11.89 13.52
C LEU A 436 -25.92 13.08 13.93
N PRO A 437 -24.67 12.90 14.44
CA PRO A 437 -23.81 14.04 14.79
C PRO A 437 -23.36 14.88 13.59
N MET A 438 -23.15 14.31 12.39
CA MET A 438 -22.99 15.12 11.16
C MET A 438 -24.23 16.00 10.91
N THR A 439 -25.41 15.37 10.84
CA THR A 439 -26.68 16.05 10.55
C THR A 439 -26.97 17.19 11.52
N ASN A 440 -26.73 16.97 12.83
CA ASN A 440 -26.92 17.98 13.87
C ASN A 440 -25.92 19.16 13.79
N LYS A 441 -24.75 18.97 13.17
CA LYS A 441 -23.74 20.02 12.99
C LYS A 441 -23.95 20.87 11.74
N THR A 442 -24.48 20.29 10.66
CA THR A 442 -24.66 20.98 9.37
C THR A 442 -26.07 21.50 9.13
N GLY A 443 -27.05 21.20 10.01
CA GLY A 443 -28.45 21.58 9.83
C GLY A 443 -29.16 20.92 8.64
N LEU A 444 -28.46 20.03 7.94
CA LEU A 444 -28.86 19.34 6.72
C LEU A 444 -28.72 17.83 6.93
N PRO A 445 -29.58 16.97 6.32
CA PRO A 445 -29.47 15.52 6.42
C PRO A 445 -28.26 15.00 5.64
N VAL A 446 -27.09 15.05 6.27
CA VAL A 446 -25.81 14.64 5.69
C VAL A 446 -25.56 13.16 6.00
N PHE A 447 -25.55 12.36 4.94
CA PHE A 447 -25.10 10.98 5.00
C PHE A 447 -23.57 10.94 4.94
N SER A 448 -22.95 10.25 5.88
CA SER A 448 -21.55 9.85 5.76
C SER A 448 -21.41 8.80 4.65
N THR A 449 -20.22 8.66 4.05
CA THR A 449 -19.98 7.64 3.03
C THR A 449 -18.72 6.83 3.32
N ILE A 450 -18.84 5.53 3.09
CA ILE A 450 -17.87 4.50 3.44
C ILE A 450 -17.65 3.59 2.23
N ILE A 451 -16.52 2.89 2.21
CA ILE A 451 -16.28 1.78 1.27
C ILE A 451 -16.24 0.49 2.08
N GLU A 452 -17.10 -0.47 1.75
CA GLU A 452 -17.00 -1.84 2.26
C GLU A 452 -16.07 -2.60 1.32
N ALA A 453 -14.84 -2.90 1.78
CA ALA A 453 -13.83 -3.52 0.94
C ALA A 453 -14.19 -4.97 0.64
N ASN A 454 -14.14 -5.37 -0.63
CA ASN A 454 -14.17 -6.79 -1.01
C ASN A 454 -12.75 -7.34 -1.22
N HIS A 455 -11.82 -6.59 -1.83
CA HIS A 455 -10.43 -7.01 -1.98
C HIS A 455 -9.47 -5.81 -1.89
N ILE A 456 -8.24 -6.06 -1.41
CA ILE A 456 -7.19 -5.05 -1.21
C ILE A 456 -5.92 -5.50 -1.93
N LYS A 457 -5.56 -4.81 -3.00
CA LYS A 457 -4.33 -5.00 -3.75
C LYS A 457 -3.33 -3.90 -3.34
N LYS A 458 -2.18 -4.25 -2.77
CA LYS A 458 -1.15 -3.26 -2.42
C LYS A 458 -0.29 -2.94 -3.65
N SER A 459 0.02 -1.66 -3.88
CA SER A 459 0.92 -1.26 -4.97
C SER A 459 2.34 -1.79 -4.76
N HIS A 460 2.84 -1.77 -3.51
CA HIS A 460 4.19 -2.27 -3.19
C HIS A 460 4.31 -3.80 -3.17
N ASP A 461 3.23 -4.51 -2.81
CA ASP A 461 3.25 -5.97 -2.63
C ASP A 461 3.02 -6.71 -3.97
N GLN A 462 2.91 -5.99 -5.09
CA GLN A 462 2.93 -6.55 -6.46
C GLN A 462 4.10 -7.51 -6.69
N LEU A 463 5.22 -7.34 -5.97
CA LEU A 463 6.38 -8.23 -6.04
C LEU A 463 6.23 -9.54 -5.23
N ALA A 464 5.30 -9.61 -4.28
CA ALA A 464 4.92 -10.85 -3.59
C ALA A 464 3.67 -11.50 -4.22
N SER A 465 2.72 -10.69 -4.71
CA SER A 465 1.52 -11.13 -5.42
C SER A 465 1.77 -11.68 -6.82
N PHE A 466 3.00 -11.59 -7.34
CA PHE A 466 3.47 -12.58 -8.30
C PHE A 466 3.63 -13.94 -7.59
N HIS A 467 2.50 -14.62 -7.39
CA HIS A 467 2.49 -16.07 -7.21
C HIS A 467 3.32 -16.65 -8.35
N ILE A 468 4.47 -17.20 -7.99
CA ILE A 468 5.44 -17.70 -8.97
C ILE A 468 4.78 -18.94 -9.58
N THR A 469 4.40 -18.88 -10.84
CA THR A 469 3.79 -20.03 -11.50
C THR A 469 4.81 -21.16 -11.58
N GLU A 470 4.37 -22.41 -11.67
CA GLU A 470 5.30 -23.53 -11.86
C GLU A 470 6.18 -23.31 -13.11
N GLU A 471 5.66 -22.62 -14.12
CA GLU A 471 6.40 -22.20 -15.31
C GLU A 471 7.45 -21.11 -15.03
N ASP A 472 7.12 -20.07 -14.24
CA ASP A 472 8.10 -19.07 -13.79
C ASP A 472 9.21 -19.73 -12.96
N GLU A 473 8.88 -20.64 -12.04
CA GLU A 473 9.87 -21.39 -11.27
C GLU A 473 10.78 -22.21 -12.19
N ASP A 474 10.20 -22.87 -13.19
CA ASP A 474 10.97 -23.71 -14.10
C ASP A 474 11.83 -22.86 -15.07
N GLN A 475 11.40 -21.66 -15.45
CA GLN A 475 12.22 -20.66 -16.14
C GLN A 475 13.38 -20.16 -15.26
N ILE A 476 13.10 -19.82 -13.99
CA ILE A 476 14.09 -19.41 -12.98
C ILE A 476 15.13 -20.53 -12.75
N ARG A 477 14.69 -21.79 -12.66
CA ARG A 477 15.54 -23.00 -12.52
C ARG A 477 16.31 -23.37 -13.79
N LYS A 478 15.83 -22.98 -14.98
CA LYS A 478 16.59 -23.08 -16.24
C LYS A 478 17.69 -22.02 -16.28
N LEU A 479 17.37 -20.77 -15.98
CA LEU A 479 18.33 -19.64 -15.94
C LEU A 479 19.43 -19.81 -14.87
N SER A 480 19.13 -20.41 -13.72
CA SER A 480 20.12 -20.60 -12.64
C SER A 480 21.27 -21.54 -13.01
N ARG A 481 21.06 -22.41 -14.00
CA ARG A 481 22.06 -23.36 -14.50
C ARG A 481 23.07 -22.71 -15.47
N ASP A 482 22.82 -21.49 -15.94
CA ASP A 482 23.77 -20.76 -16.79
C ASP A 482 25.05 -20.43 -16.00
N PRO A 483 26.26 -20.87 -16.42
CA PRO A 483 27.51 -20.58 -15.71
C PRO A 483 27.90 -19.08 -15.70
N LYS A 484 27.16 -18.24 -16.44
CA LYS A 484 27.31 -16.79 -16.51
C LYS A 484 26.17 -16.01 -15.84
N ILE A 485 25.26 -16.66 -15.09
CA ILE A 485 24.07 -16.02 -14.53
C ILE A 485 24.38 -14.74 -13.72
N ILE A 486 25.49 -14.69 -12.97
CA ILE A 486 25.93 -13.49 -12.23
C ILE A 486 26.23 -12.30 -13.17
N GLU A 487 26.97 -12.51 -14.28
CA GLU A 487 27.27 -11.46 -15.27
C GLU A 487 25.97 -11.00 -15.96
N ARG A 488 25.07 -11.94 -16.24
CA ARG A 488 23.77 -11.70 -16.87
C ARG A 488 22.85 -10.85 -15.97
N ILE A 489 22.81 -11.15 -14.66
CA ILE A 489 22.08 -10.34 -13.67
C ILE A 489 22.68 -8.93 -13.58
N VAL A 490 24.01 -8.80 -13.41
CA VAL A 490 24.68 -7.48 -13.30
C VAL A 490 24.44 -6.60 -14.52
N ASN A 491 24.41 -7.17 -15.72
CA ASN A 491 24.08 -6.42 -16.95
C ASN A 491 22.59 -6.08 -17.08
N SER A 492 21.71 -6.83 -16.42
CA SER A 492 20.26 -6.57 -16.37
C SER A 492 19.88 -5.49 -15.35
N MET A 493 20.77 -5.18 -14.40
CA MET A 493 20.60 -4.09 -13.43
C MET A 493 20.76 -2.73 -14.11
N ALA A 494 19.77 -1.85 -13.89
CA ALA A 494 19.72 -0.49 -14.43
C ALA A 494 20.16 -0.40 -15.91
N PRO A 495 19.39 -1.01 -16.84
CA PRO A 495 19.80 -1.11 -18.25
C PRO A 495 19.95 0.25 -18.93
N SER A 496 19.32 1.32 -18.39
CA SER A 496 19.43 2.71 -18.84
C SER A 496 20.71 3.45 -18.40
N ILE A 497 21.60 2.81 -17.62
CA ILE A 497 22.87 3.38 -17.19
C ILE A 497 24.01 2.57 -17.82
N TYR A 498 24.85 3.24 -18.61
CA TYR A 498 26.03 2.64 -19.23
C TYR A 498 27.18 2.45 -18.23
N GLY A 499 27.97 1.40 -18.41
CA GLY A 499 29.13 1.10 -17.56
C GLY A 499 28.78 0.82 -16.09
N HIS A 500 29.64 1.27 -15.18
CA HIS A 500 29.50 1.14 -13.72
C HIS A 500 29.19 -0.29 -13.22
N GLU A 501 29.84 -1.30 -13.81
CA GLU A 501 29.69 -2.72 -13.43
C GLU A 501 29.90 -2.96 -11.93
N ASP A 502 30.86 -2.27 -11.30
CA ASP A 502 31.14 -2.32 -9.85
C ASP A 502 29.91 -1.93 -9.01
N ILE A 503 29.22 -0.85 -9.41
CA ILE A 503 28.03 -0.33 -8.72
C ILE A 503 26.85 -1.30 -8.92
N LYS A 504 26.64 -1.75 -10.16
CA LYS A 504 25.59 -2.72 -10.51
C LYS A 504 25.79 -4.03 -9.75
N THR A 505 27.03 -4.47 -9.57
CA THR A 505 27.41 -5.64 -8.77
C THR A 505 27.13 -5.42 -7.28
N ALA A 506 27.56 -4.29 -6.70
CA ALA A 506 27.32 -3.97 -5.29
C ALA A 506 25.81 -3.92 -4.95
N ILE A 507 25.02 -3.33 -5.84
CA ILE A 507 23.57 -3.20 -5.66
C ILE A 507 22.85 -4.54 -5.87
N ALA A 508 23.25 -5.36 -6.85
CA ALA A 508 22.75 -6.72 -6.99
C ALA A 508 22.99 -7.52 -5.69
N LEU A 509 24.22 -7.49 -5.16
CA LEU A 509 24.56 -8.15 -3.89
C LEU A 509 23.69 -7.67 -2.72
N SER A 510 23.40 -6.36 -2.63
CA SER A 510 22.51 -5.81 -1.60
C SER A 510 21.04 -6.26 -1.75
N LEU A 511 20.54 -6.41 -2.98
CA LEU A 511 19.20 -6.92 -3.28
C LEU A 511 19.02 -8.40 -2.94
N PHE A 512 20.00 -9.27 -3.21
CA PHE A 512 19.93 -10.69 -2.81
C PHE A 512 20.22 -10.89 -1.31
N GLY A 513 21.16 -10.12 -0.75
CA GLY A 513 21.58 -10.14 0.66
C GLY A 513 22.26 -11.45 1.09
N GLY A 514 22.97 -11.42 2.23
CA GLY A 514 23.53 -12.62 2.87
C GLY A 514 22.51 -13.43 3.66
N VAL A 515 22.97 -14.31 4.56
CA VAL A 515 22.11 -15.09 5.47
C VAL A 515 22.33 -14.64 6.91
N SER A 516 21.27 -14.14 7.56
CA SER A 516 21.29 -13.80 8.99
C SER A 516 21.37 -15.08 9.83
N LYS A 517 22.20 -15.09 10.88
CA LYS A 517 22.54 -16.29 11.68
C LYS A 517 22.41 -16.03 13.18
N GLU A 518 21.75 -16.93 13.89
CA GLU A 518 21.60 -16.85 15.34
C GLU A 518 22.63 -17.76 16.03
N ALA A 519 23.64 -17.15 16.66
CA ALA A 519 24.71 -17.89 17.34
C ALA A 519 24.26 -18.31 18.74
N GLN A 520 23.83 -19.57 18.87
CA GLN A 520 23.49 -20.25 20.13
C GLN A 520 22.65 -19.41 21.12
N GLY A 521 21.64 -18.70 20.58
CA GLY A 521 20.66 -17.95 21.38
C GLY A 521 21.20 -16.72 22.13
N LYS A 522 22.38 -16.20 21.77
CA LYS A 522 22.97 -15.01 22.43
C LYS A 522 23.42 -13.87 21.52
N MET A 523 23.69 -14.13 20.24
CA MET A 523 24.12 -13.08 19.31
C MET A 523 23.60 -13.34 17.91
N ASN A 524 22.86 -12.39 17.35
CA ASN A 524 22.35 -12.46 16.00
C ASN A 524 23.31 -11.72 15.05
N ILE A 525 23.93 -12.47 14.14
CA ILE A 525 24.83 -11.95 13.12
C ILE A 525 23.97 -11.51 11.93
N ARG A 526 23.95 -10.20 11.68
CA ARG A 526 23.31 -9.55 10.53
C ARG A 526 23.75 -10.17 9.20
N GLY A 527 22.80 -10.51 8.33
CA GLY A 527 23.02 -10.99 6.96
C GLY A 527 22.91 -9.90 5.87
N ASP A 528 22.21 -8.81 6.15
CA ASP A 528 21.99 -7.71 5.19
C ASP A 528 23.29 -6.98 4.81
N ILE A 529 23.39 -6.50 3.56
CA ILE A 529 24.60 -5.89 2.98
C ILE A 529 24.36 -4.40 2.72
N ASN A 530 25.13 -3.54 3.39
CA ASN A 530 25.02 -2.09 3.25
C ASN A 530 25.99 -1.56 2.19
N VAL A 531 25.52 -0.65 1.34
CA VAL A 531 26.28 -0.07 0.23
C VAL A 531 26.28 1.46 0.31
N LEU A 532 27.46 2.08 0.18
CA LEU A 532 27.60 3.53 0.07
C LEU A 532 28.11 3.93 -1.32
N LEU A 533 27.32 4.74 -2.03
CA LEU A 533 27.61 5.29 -3.35
C LEU A 533 28.11 6.73 -3.19
N LEU A 534 29.44 6.90 -3.08
CA LEU A 534 30.07 8.21 -3.10
C LEU A 534 30.43 8.59 -4.53
N GLY A 535 30.18 9.83 -4.95
CA GLY A 535 30.63 10.29 -6.25
C GLY A 535 30.24 11.72 -6.58
N ASP A 536 30.81 12.24 -7.66
CA ASP A 536 30.56 13.58 -8.18
C ASP A 536 29.07 13.78 -8.56
N PRO A 537 28.50 14.99 -8.46
CA PRO A 537 27.14 15.26 -8.91
C PRO A 537 26.99 15.01 -10.41
N GLY A 538 25.82 14.55 -10.84
CA GLY A 538 25.56 14.16 -12.24
C GLY A 538 25.88 12.71 -12.59
N THR A 539 26.61 11.96 -11.75
CA THR A 539 27.01 10.54 -11.97
C THR A 539 25.87 9.51 -11.81
N ALA A 540 24.63 9.87 -12.17
CA ALA A 540 23.42 9.03 -12.17
C ALA A 540 23.03 8.32 -10.85
N LYS A 541 23.74 8.54 -9.73
CA LYS A 541 23.50 7.90 -8.41
C LYS A 541 22.03 7.86 -7.99
N SER A 542 21.32 8.99 -8.02
CA SER A 542 19.91 9.09 -7.65
C SER A 542 18.97 8.31 -8.57
N GLN A 543 19.32 8.16 -9.86
CA GLN A 543 18.56 7.32 -10.80
C GLN A 543 18.80 5.83 -10.53
N MET A 544 20.00 5.47 -10.10
CA MET A 544 20.30 4.11 -9.64
C MET A 544 19.47 3.75 -8.39
N LEU A 545 19.33 4.67 -7.41
CA LEU A 545 18.43 4.46 -6.26
C LEU A 545 16.97 4.28 -6.70
N LYS A 546 16.45 5.14 -7.59
CA LYS A 546 15.08 5.03 -8.14
C LYS A 546 14.83 3.77 -8.98
N TYR A 547 15.88 3.14 -9.50
CA TYR A 547 15.79 1.82 -10.11
C TYR A 547 15.69 0.72 -9.02
N VAL A 548 16.49 0.79 -7.96
CA VAL A 548 16.40 -0.14 -6.82
C VAL A 548 15.03 -0.09 -6.14
N GLU A 549 14.48 1.11 -5.97
CA GLU A 549 13.13 1.37 -5.45
C GLU A 549 12.05 0.56 -6.19
N LYS A 550 12.18 0.42 -7.52
CA LYS A 550 11.24 -0.32 -8.38
C LYS A 550 11.54 -1.81 -8.50
N THR A 551 12.76 -2.25 -8.19
CA THR A 551 13.21 -3.65 -8.37
C THR A 551 13.22 -4.44 -7.06
N ALA A 552 13.33 -3.77 -5.90
CA ALA A 552 13.20 -4.40 -4.59
C ALA A 552 11.74 -4.77 -4.26
N HIS A 553 11.55 -5.89 -3.56
CA HIS A 553 10.23 -6.37 -3.10
C HIS A 553 9.62 -5.52 -1.99
N ARG A 554 10.44 -4.76 -1.25
CA ARG A 554 10.03 -3.80 -0.24
C ARG A 554 11.13 -2.73 -0.13
N ALA A 555 10.85 -1.53 -0.62
CA ALA A 555 11.74 -0.39 -0.51
C ALA A 555 11.04 0.81 0.16
N VAL A 556 11.82 1.61 0.88
CA VAL A 556 11.40 2.95 1.33
C VAL A 556 12.49 3.92 0.91
N PHE A 557 12.10 4.95 0.15
CA PHE A 557 12.99 6.02 -0.28
C PHE A 557 12.96 7.20 0.71
N ALA A 558 14.14 7.69 1.07
CA ALA A 558 14.35 8.81 1.97
C ALA A 558 15.42 9.77 1.38
N THR A 559 15.27 11.06 1.66
CA THR A 559 16.29 12.09 1.37
C THR A 559 16.86 12.61 2.68
N GLY A 560 18.18 12.77 2.76
CA GLY A 560 18.89 13.14 3.98
C GLY A 560 18.44 14.46 4.63
N GLN A 561 17.84 15.38 3.86
CA GLN A 561 17.26 16.62 4.41
C GLN A 561 15.82 16.48 4.91
N GLY A 562 15.03 15.55 4.35
CA GLY A 562 13.65 15.28 4.79
C GLY A 562 13.54 14.18 5.85
N ALA A 563 14.58 13.36 5.99
CA ALA A 563 14.60 12.17 6.83
C ALA A 563 15.11 12.48 8.26
N SER A 564 14.27 13.17 9.05
CA SER A 564 14.54 13.37 10.48
C SER A 564 14.63 12.04 11.24
N ALA A 565 15.34 12.01 12.37
CA ALA A 565 15.46 10.86 13.25
C ALA A 565 14.09 10.23 13.61
N VAL A 566 13.07 11.06 13.81
CA VAL A 566 11.69 10.64 14.10
C VAL A 566 11.05 9.95 12.89
N GLY A 567 11.24 10.48 11.68
CA GLY A 567 10.77 9.89 10.44
C GLY A 567 11.53 8.63 10.02
N LEU A 568 12.79 8.47 10.44
CA LEU A 568 13.61 7.29 10.17
C LEU A 568 13.35 6.14 11.16
N THR A 569 13.24 6.43 12.44
CA THR A 569 13.13 5.44 13.52
C THR A 569 11.69 5.03 13.76
N ALA A 570 11.01 5.70 14.69
CA ALA A 570 9.56 5.72 14.83
C ALA A 570 9.13 6.89 15.72
N ASN A 571 7.88 7.31 15.55
CA ASN A 571 7.26 8.35 16.36
C ASN A 571 6.32 7.77 17.42
N VAL A 572 6.08 8.52 18.50
CA VAL A 572 4.99 8.23 19.44
C VAL A 572 4.00 9.39 19.35
N ARG A 573 2.82 9.09 18.80
CA ARG A 573 1.74 10.05 18.53
C ARG A 573 0.58 9.80 19.48
N ARG A 574 -0.22 10.82 19.77
CA ARG A 574 -1.51 10.63 20.44
C ARG A 574 -2.62 10.62 19.39
N ASP A 575 -3.43 9.57 19.34
CA ASP A 575 -4.59 9.55 18.42
C ASP A 575 -5.69 10.50 18.95
N PRO A 576 -6.19 11.45 18.15
CA PRO A 576 -7.22 12.38 18.61
C PRO A 576 -8.60 11.74 18.89
N MET A 577 -8.88 10.52 18.43
CA MET A 577 -10.18 9.86 18.70
C MET A 577 -10.15 9.03 19.98
N THR A 578 -9.17 8.13 20.16
CA THR A 578 -9.05 7.31 21.38
C THR A 578 -8.35 8.03 22.53
N SER A 579 -7.62 9.13 22.24
CA SER A 579 -6.69 9.79 23.16
C SER A 579 -5.49 8.94 23.61
N GLU A 580 -5.31 7.74 23.06
CA GLU A 580 -4.22 6.82 23.41
C GLU A 580 -2.90 7.19 22.72
N TRP A 581 -1.78 6.81 23.34
CA TRP A 581 -0.45 6.91 22.72
C TRP A 581 -0.23 5.73 21.79
N THR A 582 -0.13 6.00 20.50
CA THR A 582 0.16 5.04 19.43
C THR A 582 1.59 5.23 18.91
N LEU A 583 2.16 4.18 18.33
CA LEU A 583 3.53 4.19 17.81
C LEU A 583 3.48 4.08 16.27
N GLU A 584 3.92 5.14 15.58
CA GLU A 584 3.98 5.20 14.12
C GLU A 584 5.40 4.82 13.66
N GLY A 585 5.54 3.69 12.94
CA GLY A 585 6.83 3.21 12.44
C GLY A 585 7.46 4.17 11.43
N GLY A 586 8.73 4.52 11.62
CA GLY A 586 9.52 5.29 10.66
C GLY A 586 10.09 4.42 9.53
N ALA A 587 10.77 5.07 8.58
CA ALA A 587 11.23 4.46 7.33
C ALA A 587 12.03 3.15 7.51
N LEU A 588 12.85 3.02 8.55
CA LEU A 588 13.65 1.81 8.81
C LEU A 588 12.79 0.62 9.28
N VAL A 589 11.72 0.90 10.05
CA VAL A 589 10.73 -0.11 10.49
C VAL A 589 9.77 -0.45 9.33
N LEU A 590 9.39 0.55 8.54
CA LEU A 590 8.65 0.38 7.28
C LEU A 590 9.47 -0.32 6.19
N ALA A 591 10.78 -0.51 6.36
CA ALA A 591 11.67 -1.24 5.46
C ALA A 591 12.18 -2.61 6.01
N ASP A 592 11.62 -3.15 7.10
CA ASP A 592 12.08 -4.44 7.66
C ASP A 592 12.01 -5.59 6.63
N ARG A 593 13.09 -6.39 6.56
CA ARG A 593 13.36 -7.41 5.52
C ARG A 593 13.43 -6.86 4.08
N GLY A 594 13.49 -5.56 3.89
CA GLY A 594 13.58 -4.84 2.61
C GLY A 594 14.89 -4.04 2.46
N THR A 595 14.84 -3.02 1.61
CA THR A 595 15.94 -2.05 1.38
C THR A 595 15.52 -0.64 1.77
N CYS A 596 16.28 0.01 2.66
CA CYS A 596 16.13 1.45 2.90
C CYS A 596 17.08 2.20 1.95
N LEU A 597 16.55 3.17 1.20
CA LEU A 597 17.29 3.95 0.21
C LEU A 597 17.42 5.37 0.73
N ILE A 598 18.64 5.87 0.88
CA ILE A 598 18.90 7.22 1.40
C ILE A 598 19.72 8.02 0.39
N ASP A 599 19.12 9.02 -0.25
CA ASP A 599 19.86 9.98 -1.08
C ASP A 599 20.33 11.19 -0.25
N GLU A 600 21.40 11.85 -0.70
CA GLU A 600 22.05 12.98 -0.02
C GLU A 600 22.41 12.71 1.46
N PHE A 601 22.91 11.51 1.75
CA PHE A 601 23.29 11.04 3.09
C PHE A 601 24.33 11.93 3.79
N ASP A 602 25.12 12.70 3.03
CA ASP A 602 26.01 13.74 3.55
C ASP A 602 25.26 14.86 4.31
N LYS A 603 24.06 15.26 3.86
CA LYS A 603 23.30 16.39 4.42
C LYS A 603 22.47 16.08 5.67
N MET A 604 22.56 14.87 6.21
CA MET A 604 21.81 14.45 7.41
C MET A 604 22.32 15.10 8.70
N ASN A 605 21.41 15.40 9.64
CA ASN A 605 21.80 15.96 10.94
C ASN A 605 22.43 14.89 11.84
N ASP A 606 23.30 15.28 12.78
CA ASP A 606 23.99 14.33 13.65
C ASP A 606 23.06 13.52 14.57
N GLN A 607 21.88 14.05 14.92
CA GLN A 607 20.85 13.30 15.67
C GLN A 607 20.26 12.14 14.84
N ASP A 608 20.17 12.32 13.53
CA ASP A 608 19.67 11.33 12.59
C ASP A 608 20.75 10.25 12.36
N ARG A 609 22.02 10.69 12.28
CA ARG A 609 23.21 9.82 12.17
C ARG A 609 23.40 8.91 13.39
N THR A 610 23.18 9.39 14.63
CA THR A 610 23.26 8.54 15.84
C THR A 610 22.14 7.51 15.87
N SER A 611 20.93 7.87 15.42
CA SER A 611 19.78 6.96 15.35
C SER A 611 20.03 5.78 14.39
N ILE A 612 20.69 6.05 13.24
CA ILE A 612 21.07 5.01 12.27
C ILE A 612 22.13 4.03 12.81
N HIS A 613 22.99 4.44 13.75
CA HIS A 613 24.03 3.56 14.32
C HIS A 613 23.50 2.33 15.05
N GLU A 614 22.33 2.43 15.69
CA GLU A 614 21.69 1.32 16.38
C GLU A 614 21.14 0.31 15.36
N ALA A 615 20.35 0.80 14.40
CA ALA A 615 19.74 -0.01 13.35
C ALA A 615 20.78 -0.72 12.46
N MET A 616 21.87 -0.06 12.05
CA MET A 616 22.91 -0.67 11.21
C MET A 616 23.69 -1.80 11.90
N GLU A 617 23.79 -1.78 13.23
CA GLU A 617 24.58 -2.73 14.01
C GLU A 617 23.73 -3.87 14.56
N GLN A 618 22.62 -3.55 15.23
CA GLN A 618 21.78 -4.49 15.98
C GLN A 618 20.55 -4.94 15.19
N GLN A 619 20.20 -4.24 14.11
CA GLN A 619 18.96 -4.42 13.34
C GLN A 619 17.69 -4.27 14.19
N THR A 620 17.80 -3.50 15.26
CA THR A 620 16.74 -3.12 16.19
C THR A 620 16.80 -1.63 16.50
N ILE A 621 15.68 -1.08 16.95
CA ILE A 621 15.55 0.32 17.38
C ILE A 621 14.82 0.32 18.71
N SER A 622 15.48 0.81 19.76
CA SER A 622 14.92 0.94 21.12
C SER A 622 14.23 2.29 21.29
N ILE A 623 13.01 2.27 21.82
CA ILE A 623 12.19 3.46 22.01
C ILE A 623 11.68 3.49 23.45
N SER A 624 11.82 4.66 24.09
CA SER A 624 11.38 4.94 25.46
C SER A 624 10.80 6.34 25.51
N LYS A 625 9.58 6.50 24.98
CA LYS A 625 8.87 7.78 24.81
C LYS A 625 7.37 7.60 25.09
N GLY A 626 6.71 8.63 25.63
CA GLY A 626 5.25 8.59 25.91
C GLY A 626 4.80 7.51 26.90
N GLY A 627 5.69 6.99 27.76
CA GLY A 627 5.42 5.84 28.63
C GLY A 627 5.55 4.47 27.96
N ILE A 628 5.77 4.42 26.65
CA ILE A 628 6.00 3.20 25.88
C ILE A 628 7.51 2.90 25.88
N VAL A 629 7.87 1.71 26.37
CA VAL A 629 9.24 1.16 26.35
C VAL A 629 9.23 -0.11 25.50
N THR A 630 9.68 -0.02 24.26
CA THR A 630 9.59 -1.10 23.25
C THR A 630 10.80 -1.10 22.32
N THR A 631 11.25 -2.29 21.92
CA THR A 631 12.26 -2.49 20.87
C THR A 631 11.59 -2.98 19.59
N LEU A 632 11.80 -2.26 18.48
CA LEU A 632 11.30 -2.63 17.15
C LEU A 632 12.40 -3.30 16.32
N GLN A 633 12.01 -4.15 15.37
CA GLN A 633 12.93 -4.78 14.43
C GLN A 633 13.04 -3.93 13.15
N ALA A 634 14.28 -3.76 12.66
CA ALA A 634 14.63 -2.93 11.51
C ALA A 634 15.71 -3.64 10.68
N ARG A 635 15.42 -4.86 10.19
CA ARG A 635 16.36 -5.68 9.42
C ARG A 635 16.34 -5.27 7.94
N CYS A 636 16.89 -4.10 7.65
CA CYS A 636 16.99 -3.58 6.29
C CYS A 636 18.45 -3.57 5.80
N SER A 637 18.65 -3.84 4.51
CA SER A 637 19.86 -3.40 3.81
C SER A 637 19.76 -1.90 3.54
N ILE A 638 20.80 -1.12 3.87
CA ILE A 638 20.85 0.32 3.57
C ILE A 638 21.68 0.55 2.31
N VAL A 639 21.08 1.19 1.30
CA VAL A 639 21.78 1.71 0.12
C VAL A 639 21.75 3.23 0.20
N ALA A 640 22.90 3.83 0.51
CA ALA A 640 23.04 5.27 0.66
C ALA A 640 23.79 5.88 -0.53
N ALA A 641 23.38 7.06 -0.98
CA ALA A 641 24.15 7.90 -1.90
C ALA A 641 24.63 9.16 -1.19
N ALA A 642 25.88 9.54 -1.44
CA ALA A 642 26.52 10.70 -0.83
C ALA A 642 27.35 11.49 -1.86
N ASN A 643 27.53 12.78 -1.59
CA ASN A 643 28.38 13.68 -2.35
C ASN A 643 29.70 13.96 -1.60
N PRO A 644 30.83 14.18 -2.32
CA PRO A 644 32.08 14.61 -1.71
C PRO A 644 32.03 16.09 -1.31
N ILE A 645 32.78 16.46 -0.27
CA ILE A 645 32.89 17.84 0.22
C ILE A 645 33.40 18.76 -0.90
N GLY A 646 32.67 19.84 -1.17
CA GLY A 646 32.98 20.78 -2.26
C GLY A 646 32.63 20.25 -3.66
N GLY A 647 31.82 19.19 -3.77
CA GLY A 647 31.18 18.76 -5.02
C GLY A 647 32.08 18.08 -6.06
N ARG A 648 33.36 17.82 -5.76
CA ARG A 648 34.24 16.97 -6.60
C ARG A 648 35.20 16.10 -5.77
N TYR A 649 35.33 14.81 -6.11
CA TYR A 649 36.14 13.85 -5.36
C TYR A 649 37.65 14.02 -5.60
N LYS A 650 38.37 14.52 -4.59
CA LYS A 650 39.82 14.77 -4.66
C LYS A 650 40.62 13.50 -4.36
N GLY A 651 40.92 12.72 -5.40
CA GLY A 651 41.68 11.47 -5.29
C GLY A 651 43.15 11.57 -4.80
N THR A 652 43.64 12.77 -4.47
CA THR A 652 44.92 13.01 -3.77
C THR A 652 44.78 12.96 -2.24
N ILE A 653 43.60 13.25 -1.72
CA ILE A 653 43.24 13.35 -0.29
C ILE A 653 42.72 11.96 0.19
N PRO A 654 42.95 11.56 1.46
CA PRO A 654 42.37 10.33 2.02
C PRO A 654 40.83 10.38 2.05
N PHE A 655 40.19 9.22 1.91
CA PHE A 655 38.73 9.07 1.89
C PHE A 655 38.04 9.81 3.05
N SER A 656 38.51 9.65 4.29
CA SER A 656 37.95 10.28 5.50
C SER A 656 38.05 11.82 5.57
N GLN A 657 38.72 12.47 4.60
CA GLN A 657 38.78 13.93 4.45
C GLN A 657 38.02 14.44 3.21
N ASN A 658 37.53 13.54 2.35
CA ASN A 658 36.70 13.87 1.18
C ASN A 658 35.19 13.81 1.50
N VAL A 659 34.80 13.28 2.67
CA VAL A 659 33.40 13.05 3.06
C VAL A 659 33.21 13.39 4.54
N GLU A 660 32.10 14.05 4.86
CA GLU A 660 31.77 14.46 6.24
C GLU A 660 31.07 13.33 7.02
N LEU A 661 31.71 12.17 7.10
CA LEU A 661 31.19 10.98 7.79
C LEU A 661 32.15 10.47 8.85
N THR A 662 31.61 10.16 10.03
CA THR A 662 32.41 9.64 11.14
C THR A 662 32.84 8.19 10.90
N GLU A 663 34.02 7.83 11.39
CA GLU A 663 34.57 6.48 11.19
C GLU A 663 33.65 5.32 11.66
N PRO A 664 32.84 5.46 12.73
CA PRO A 664 31.85 4.45 13.11
C PRO A 664 30.72 4.23 12.10
N ILE A 665 30.39 5.22 11.24
CA ILE A 665 29.43 5.02 10.13
C ILE A 665 30.10 4.14 9.07
N LEU A 666 31.31 4.52 8.64
CA LEU A 666 32.02 3.88 7.54
C LEU A 666 32.32 2.40 7.79
N SER A 667 32.53 1.99 9.06
CA SER A 667 32.74 0.57 9.42
C SER A 667 31.52 -0.34 9.19
N ARG A 668 30.33 0.24 9.00
CA ARG A 668 29.03 -0.47 8.92
C ARG A 668 28.48 -0.54 7.51
N PHE A 669 29.17 0.07 6.55
CA PHE A 669 28.99 -0.17 5.12
C PHE A 669 29.93 -1.30 4.69
N ASP A 670 29.36 -2.33 4.09
CA ASP A 670 30.08 -3.53 3.64
C ASP A 670 30.80 -3.28 2.30
N ILE A 671 30.23 -2.43 1.45
CA ILE A 671 30.78 -2.04 0.15
C ILE A 671 30.79 -0.51 0.02
N LEU A 672 31.95 0.04 -0.35
CA LEU A 672 32.14 1.46 -0.69
C LEU A 672 32.42 1.60 -2.18
N CYS A 673 31.52 2.25 -2.92
CA CYS A 673 31.70 2.54 -4.35
C CYS A 673 32.07 4.02 -4.50
N VAL A 674 33.25 4.32 -5.05
CA VAL A 674 33.70 5.69 -5.32
C VAL A 674 33.66 5.96 -6.83
N VAL A 675 32.59 6.61 -7.28
CA VAL A 675 32.46 7.12 -8.66
C VAL A 675 33.33 8.37 -8.82
N ARG A 676 34.02 8.48 -9.96
CA ARG A 676 34.87 9.63 -10.30
C ARG A 676 34.59 10.01 -11.74
N ASP A 677 34.24 11.27 -11.98
CA ASP A 677 34.09 11.84 -13.31
C ASP A 677 35.47 12.06 -13.95
N THR A 678 35.86 11.17 -14.89
CA THR A 678 37.14 11.23 -15.60
C THR A 678 36.94 11.19 -17.10
N VAL A 679 37.11 12.34 -17.75
CA VAL A 679 36.95 12.53 -19.20
C VAL A 679 37.87 11.58 -19.99
N TYR A 680 37.27 10.70 -20.78
CA TYR A 680 37.96 9.75 -21.65
C TYR A 680 37.19 9.66 -22.98
N HIS A 681 37.70 10.34 -24.02
CA HIS A 681 37.01 10.52 -25.31
C HIS A 681 36.34 9.25 -25.88
N THR A 682 36.98 8.08 -25.78
CA THR A 682 36.45 6.79 -26.26
C THR A 682 35.33 6.20 -25.40
N GLU A 683 35.26 6.56 -24.13
CA GLU A 683 34.19 6.17 -23.20
C GLU A 683 33.05 7.20 -23.25
N ASP A 684 33.39 8.49 -23.36
CA ASP A 684 32.45 9.59 -23.57
C ASP A 684 31.64 9.42 -24.86
N GLU A 685 32.28 9.01 -25.97
CA GLU A 685 31.61 8.74 -27.26
C GLU A 685 30.62 7.56 -27.14
N ARG A 686 31.00 6.50 -26.42
CA ARG A 686 30.14 5.33 -26.17
C ARG A 686 28.96 5.68 -25.27
N LEU A 687 29.20 6.47 -24.22
CA LEU A 687 28.17 6.99 -23.34
C LEU A 687 27.19 7.89 -24.11
N ALA A 688 27.69 8.81 -24.96
CA ALA A 688 26.85 9.67 -25.77
C ALA A 688 25.97 8.88 -26.76
N LYS A 689 26.56 7.93 -27.51
CA LYS A 689 25.81 7.01 -28.39
C LYS A 689 24.75 6.22 -27.62
N PHE A 690 25.10 5.71 -26.44
CA PHE A 690 24.16 4.99 -25.58
C PHE A 690 23.00 5.88 -25.10
N VAL A 691 23.29 7.09 -24.62
CA VAL A 691 22.28 8.05 -24.12
C VAL A 691 21.35 8.50 -25.25
N MET A 692 21.87 8.78 -26.45
CA MET A 692 21.06 9.09 -27.63
C MET A 692 20.12 7.93 -27.98
N ASN A 693 20.63 6.69 -27.99
CA ASN A 693 19.80 5.50 -28.23
C ASN A 693 18.75 5.28 -27.14
N SER A 694 19.05 5.62 -25.87
CA SER A 694 18.09 5.56 -24.78
C SER A 694 16.97 6.60 -24.94
N HIS A 695 17.29 7.85 -25.30
CA HIS A 695 16.30 8.89 -25.54
C HIS A 695 15.43 8.62 -26.78
N TYR A 696 16.02 8.06 -27.84
CA TYR A 696 15.28 7.62 -29.03
C TYR A 696 14.29 6.49 -28.70
N LYS A 697 14.67 5.55 -27.83
CA LYS A 697 13.80 4.47 -27.34
C LYS A 697 12.74 4.95 -26.33
N SER A 698 12.97 6.05 -25.61
CA SER A 698 12.03 6.59 -24.60
C SER A 698 11.09 7.68 -25.13
N ASN A 699 10.86 7.76 -26.44
CA ASN A 699 10.00 8.78 -27.05
C ASN A 699 8.52 8.31 -27.05
N PRO A 700 7.62 8.92 -26.25
CA PRO A 700 6.27 8.39 -26.01
C PRO A 700 5.35 8.39 -27.23
N LEU A 701 5.70 9.13 -28.30
CA LEU A 701 4.96 9.08 -29.56
C LEU A 701 4.99 7.70 -30.24
N ARG A 702 6.02 6.88 -29.94
CA ARG A 702 6.25 5.59 -30.59
C ARG A 702 5.42 4.44 -30.00
N ASP A 703 5.13 4.46 -28.70
CA ASP A 703 4.31 3.42 -28.05
C ASP A 703 2.84 3.45 -28.50
N SER A 704 2.37 4.61 -28.98
CA SER A 704 1.00 4.80 -29.51
C SER A 704 0.84 4.42 -30.99
N GLN A 705 1.93 4.27 -31.74
CA GLN A 705 1.94 3.84 -33.14
C GLN A 705 2.82 2.61 -33.31
N GLY A 706 2.28 1.45 -32.91
CA GLY A 706 2.86 0.14 -33.16
C GLY A 706 2.75 -0.28 -34.63
N ASP A 707 3.26 0.54 -35.56
CA ASP A 707 3.19 0.31 -37.00
C ASP A 707 4.58 0.29 -37.65
N VAL A 708 4.68 -0.42 -38.78
CA VAL A 708 5.94 -0.83 -39.38
C VAL A 708 6.38 0.19 -40.42
N ILE A 709 7.07 1.23 -39.99
CA ILE A 709 7.81 2.13 -40.90
C ILE A 709 8.98 1.35 -41.53
N ARG A 710 8.67 0.70 -42.65
CA ARG A 710 9.64 0.39 -43.71
C ARG A 710 9.87 1.67 -44.50
N ASP A 711 10.88 2.44 -44.11
CA ASP A 711 11.45 3.43 -45.02
C ASP A 711 12.19 2.67 -46.13
N GLU A 712 11.75 2.81 -47.39
CA GLU A 712 12.37 2.15 -48.54
C GLU A 712 13.60 2.90 -49.10
N ASP A 713 13.90 4.10 -48.57
CA ASP A 713 15.08 4.90 -48.90
C ASP A 713 16.25 4.60 -47.95
N GLY A 714 17.41 4.29 -48.54
CA GLY A 714 18.49 3.59 -47.83
C GLY A 714 19.43 4.43 -46.96
N VAL A 715 20.09 3.72 -46.03
CA VAL A 715 21.32 4.12 -45.30
C VAL A 715 21.15 5.18 -44.19
N ILE A 716 20.45 4.80 -43.11
CA ILE A 716 21.13 4.63 -41.79
C ILE A 716 20.67 3.32 -41.14
N GLY A 717 20.92 2.20 -41.81
CA GLY A 717 21.13 0.95 -41.09
C GLY A 717 22.48 1.02 -40.38
N MET A 718 22.49 1.18 -39.06
CA MET A 718 23.61 0.66 -38.28
C MET A 718 23.26 -0.79 -37.96
N ASP A 719 23.94 -1.71 -38.62
CA ASP A 719 23.69 -3.14 -38.46
C ASP A 719 23.85 -3.55 -36.99
N GLU A 720 22.90 -4.30 -36.43
CA GLU A 720 23.09 -5.02 -35.15
C GLU A 720 23.93 -6.31 -35.35
N GLU A 721 24.53 -6.47 -36.54
CA GLU A 721 25.51 -7.51 -36.85
C GLU A 721 26.95 -7.00 -36.63
N ASP A 722 27.73 -7.79 -35.88
CA ASP A 722 29.18 -7.66 -35.64
C ASP A 722 29.70 -6.48 -34.76
N ASP A 723 29.39 -6.52 -33.46
CA ASP A 723 30.44 -6.49 -32.41
C ASP A 723 30.05 -7.26 -31.13
N ASP A 724 28.76 -7.28 -30.76
CA ASP A 724 28.36 -7.59 -29.37
C ASP A 724 27.96 -9.06 -29.05
N ARG A 725 28.41 -10.04 -29.84
CA ARG A 725 28.24 -11.49 -29.56
C ARG A 725 28.88 -11.98 -28.23
N THR A 726 29.47 -11.06 -27.46
CA THR A 726 30.16 -11.34 -26.19
C THR A 726 29.32 -10.97 -24.95
N LYS A 727 28.36 -10.02 -25.06
CA LYS A 727 27.51 -9.62 -23.93
C LYS A 727 26.35 -10.60 -23.75
N PRO A 728 26.07 -11.08 -22.51
CA PRO A 728 24.92 -11.94 -22.26
C PRO A 728 23.62 -11.14 -22.40
N GLN A 729 22.62 -11.72 -23.08
CA GLN A 729 21.31 -11.10 -23.28
C GLN A 729 20.67 -10.73 -21.92
N PRO A 730 20.18 -9.49 -21.73
CA PRO A 730 19.57 -9.07 -20.48
C PRO A 730 18.30 -9.88 -20.16
N ILE A 731 18.00 -10.01 -18.88
CA ILE A 731 16.81 -10.70 -18.35
C ILE A 731 15.64 -9.68 -18.35
N PRO A 732 14.42 -10.07 -18.75
CA PRO A 732 13.23 -9.25 -18.57
C PRO A 732 13.08 -8.80 -17.11
N GLN A 733 12.72 -7.54 -16.88
CA GLN A 733 12.76 -6.92 -15.55
C GLN A 733 11.81 -7.62 -14.55
N ASP A 734 10.65 -8.10 -15.01
CA ASP A 734 9.68 -8.80 -14.15
C ASP A 734 10.13 -10.21 -13.80
N LEU A 735 10.81 -10.92 -14.72
CA LEU A 735 11.44 -12.20 -14.41
C LEU A 735 12.64 -12.02 -13.46
N LEU A 736 13.41 -10.92 -13.59
CA LEU A 736 14.47 -10.56 -12.64
C LEU A 736 13.91 -10.25 -11.24
N ARG A 737 12.79 -9.53 -11.15
CA ARG A 737 12.06 -9.28 -9.89
C ARG A 737 11.63 -10.59 -9.23
N LYS A 738 10.92 -11.47 -9.96
CA LYS A 738 10.53 -12.81 -9.47
C LYS A 738 11.73 -13.63 -9.01
N TYR A 739 12.83 -13.61 -9.77
CA TYR A 739 14.09 -14.31 -9.44
C TYR A 739 14.69 -13.83 -8.11
N ILE A 740 14.71 -12.51 -7.84
CA ILE A 740 15.19 -11.95 -6.57
C ILE A 740 14.32 -12.39 -5.39
N VAL A 741 13.00 -12.39 -5.56
CA VAL A 741 12.04 -12.84 -4.52
C VAL A 741 12.20 -14.32 -4.23
N TYR A 742 12.24 -15.17 -5.26
CA TYR A 742 12.50 -16.61 -5.16
C TYR A 742 13.82 -16.89 -4.41
N ALA A 743 14.91 -16.24 -4.81
CA ALA A 743 16.23 -16.38 -4.20
C ALA A 743 16.28 -15.93 -2.73
N ARG A 744 15.45 -14.95 -2.31
CA ARG A 744 15.33 -14.52 -0.91
C ARG A 744 14.44 -15.45 -0.07
N ARG A 745 13.43 -16.09 -0.68
CA ARG A 745 12.50 -17.02 0.01
C ARG A 745 13.14 -18.39 0.25
N GLU A 746 13.64 -19.02 -0.81
CA GLU A 746 14.08 -20.42 -0.80
C GLU A 746 15.57 -20.56 -0.41
N CYS A 747 16.46 -19.82 -1.05
CA CYS A 747 17.90 -20.09 -0.97
C CYS A 747 18.56 -19.52 0.29
N ARG A 748 18.94 -20.44 1.19
CA ARG A 748 19.73 -20.15 2.41
C ARG A 748 21.09 -20.84 2.33
N PRO A 749 22.06 -20.28 1.57
CA PRO A 749 23.35 -20.92 1.34
C PRO A 749 24.11 -21.19 2.64
N LYS A 750 24.68 -22.40 2.72
CA LYS A 750 25.51 -22.87 3.82
C LYS A 750 26.99 -22.70 3.48
N LEU A 751 27.75 -22.28 4.47
CA LEU A 751 29.21 -22.19 4.42
C LEU A 751 29.81 -23.54 4.82
N TYR A 752 30.44 -24.24 3.87
CA TYR A 752 31.07 -25.55 4.11
C TYR A 752 32.46 -25.59 3.47
N GLN A 753 33.44 -26.18 4.17
CA GLN A 753 34.82 -26.35 3.69
C GLN A 753 35.48 -25.09 3.07
N ILE A 754 35.35 -23.94 3.75
CA ILE A 754 36.03 -22.69 3.34
C ILE A 754 37.54 -22.80 3.54
N ASP A 755 38.32 -22.26 2.59
CA ASP A 755 39.74 -21.91 2.74
C ASP A 755 39.94 -20.78 3.77
N GLN A 756 39.76 -21.08 5.06
CA GLN A 756 39.82 -20.09 6.15
C GLN A 756 41.15 -19.33 6.18
N GLY A 757 42.26 -20.01 5.87
CA GLY A 757 43.58 -19.40 5.75
C GLY A 757 43.64 -18.30 4.68
N LYS A 758 43.01 -18.52 3.51
CA LYS A 758 43.00 -17.53 2.42
C LYS A 758 42.28 -16.23 2.82
N VAL A 759 41.17 -16.35 3.55
CA VAL A 759 40.44 -15.18 4.06
C VAL A 759 41.23 -14.47 5.18
N ALA A 760 41.90 -15.23 6.05
CA ALA A 760 42.75 -14.68 7.10
C ALA A 760 43.97 -13.93 6.52
N ASP A 761 44.64 -14.49 5.50
CA ASP A 761 45.76 -13.86 4.80
C ASP A 761 45.34 -12.56 4.09
N VAL A 762 44.20 -12.58 3.39
CA VAL A 762 43.61 -11.36 2.77
C VAL A 762 43.34 -10.29 3.82
N PHE A 763 42.72 -10.64 4.95
CA PHE A 763 42.43 -9.69 6.02
C PHE A 763 43.70 -9.13 6.68
N ALA A 764 44.72 -9.96 6.88
CA ALA A 764 46.02 -9.55 7.42
C ALA A 764 46.76 -8.58 6.47
N ASP A 765 46.83 -8.90 5.18
CA ASP A 765 47.43 -8.03 4.16
C ASP A 765 46.67 -6.69 4.05
N MET A 766 45.34 -6.73 3.95
CA MET A 766 44.51 -5.52 3.87
C MET A 766 44.73 -4.61 5.09
N ARG A 767 44.74 -5.16 6.31
CA ARG A 767 44.97 -4.38 7.53
C ARG A 767 46.39 -3.79 7.59
N LYS A 768 47.40 -4.52 7.12
CA LYS A 768 48.80 -4.08 7.05
C LYS A 768 48.99 -2.91 6.07
N GLU A 769 48.43 -3.02 4.87
CA GLU A 769 48.49 -1.97 3.84
C GLU A 769 47.69 -0.71 4.24
N SER A 770 46.56 -0.86 4.94
CA SER A 770 45.81 0.28 5.48
C SER A 770 46.63 1.11 6.47
N LEU A 771 47.32 0.44 7.41
CA LEU A 771 48.18 1.10 8.39
C LEU A 771 49.34 1.86 7.71
N ALA A 772 49.96 1.27 6.68
CA ALA A 772 51.04 1.91 5.92
C ALA A 772 50.56 3.12 5.07
N THR A 773 49.31 3.12 4.62
CA THR A 773 48.75 4.15 3.73
C THR A 773 48.17 5.36 4.48
N GLY A 774 47.95 5.24 5.79
CA GLY A 774 47.08 6.15 6.54
C GLY A 774 45.66 6.12 5.97
N ALA A 775 45.16 4.91 5.74
CA ALA A 775 43.83 4.65 5.20
C ALA A 775 42.81 4.45 6.34
N TYR A 776 41.53 4.39 5.96
CA TYR A 776 40.45 3.99 6.86
C TYR A 776 40.76 2.65 7.57
N PRO A 777 40.59 2.54 8.91
CA PRO A 777 40.99 1.36 9.67
C PRO A 777 40.07 0.15 9.42
N ILE A 778 40.63 -0.91 8.84
CA ILE A 778 39.87 -2.14 8.53
C ILE A 778 39.57 -2.91 9.82
N THR A 779 38.28 -2.98 10.15
CA THR A 779 37.72 -3.73 11.29
C THR A 779 37.26 -5.13 10.90
N VAL A 780 36.96 -5.98 11.89
CA VAL A 780 36.42 -7.34 11.70
C VAL A 780 35.11 -7.34 10.89
N ARG A 781 34.32 -6.25 10.92
CA ARG A 781 33.08 -6.11 10.14
C ARG A 781 33.32 -6.37 8.64
N HIS A 782 34.46 -5.96 8.07
CA HIS A 782 34.77 -6.21 6.66
C HIS A 782 35.12 -7.67 6.33
N LEU A 783 35.58 -8.46 7.32
CA LEU A 783 35.73 -9.91 7.16
C LEU A 783 34.34 -10.57 7.09
N GLU A 784 33.42 -10.14 7.93
CA GLU A 784 32.01 -10.55 7.84
C GLU A 784 31.36 -10.10 6.52
N SER A 785 31.68 -8.90 6.02
CA SER A 785 31.23 -8.42 4.70
C SER A 785 31.62 -9.37 3.57
N ILE A 786 32.87 -9.86 3.54
CA ILE A 786 33.32 -10.85 2.55
C ILE A 786 32.46 -12.13 2.63
N MET A 787 32.13 -12.60 3.84
CA MET A 787 31.26 -13.77 4.03
C MET A 787 29.82 -13.51 3.56
N ARG A 788 29.24 -12.34 3.88
CA ARG A 788 27.88 -11.94 3.40
C ARG A 788 27.84 -11.86 1.88
N ILE A 789 28.87 -11.28 1.25
CA ILE A 789 28.98 -11.13 -0.21
C ILE A 789 29.11 -12.50 -0.89
N ALA A 790 29.88 -13.43 -0.31
CA ALA A 790 30.01 -14.79 -0.83
C ALA A 790 28.68 -15.57 -0.76
N GLU A 791 27.88 -15.36 0.29
CA GLU A 791 26.52 -15.91 0.39
C GLU A 791 25.56 -15.28 -0.61
N ALA A 792 25.63 -13.96 -0.82
CA ALA A 792 24.83 -13.28 -1.83
C ALA A 792 25.16 -13.78 -3.25
N PHE A 793 26.44 -14.01 -3.58
CA PHE A 793 26.83 -14.66 -4.85
C PHE A 793 26.30 -16.10 -4.97
N ALA A 794 26.25 -16.87 -3.88
CA ALA A 794 25.64 -18.20 -3.90
C ALA A 794 24.11 -18.13 -4.15
N LYS A 795 23.40 -17.16 -3.56
CA LYS A 795 21.98 -16.89 -3.88
C LYS A 795 21.76 -16.45 -5.33
N MET A 796 22.65 -15.64 -5.90
CA MET A 796 22.62 -15.25 -7.34
C MET A 796 22.80 -16.43 -8.31
N ARG A 797 23.13 -17.64 -7.80
CA ARG A 797 23.16 -18.89 -8.55
C ARG A 797 22.11 -19.92 -8.05
N LEU A 798 21.21 -19.51 -7.16
CA LEU A 798 20.25 -20.34 -6.43
C LEU A 798 20.89 -21.61 -5.80
N ALA A 799 22.10 -21.47 -5.27
CA ALA A 799 22.87 -22.59 -4.74
C ALA A 799 22.78 -22.71 -3.20
N GLU A 800 22.54 -23.92 -2.70
CA GLU A 800 22.55 -24.25 -1.27
C GLU A 800 23.94 -24.13 -0.61
N TYR A 801 25.02 -24.11 -1.39
CA TYR A 801 26.39 -24.14 -0.88
C TYR A 801 27.24 -23.06 -1.54
N CYS A 802 27.97 -22.31 -0.71
CA CYS A 802 28.97 -21.35 -1.17
C CYS A 802 30.21 -22.11 -1.69
N THR A 803 30.71 -21.74 -2.87
CA THR A 803 31.92 -22.32 -3.46
C THR A 803 33.12 -21.40 -3.25
N SER A 804 34.34 -21.93 -3.35
CA SER A 804 35.57 -21.12 -3.34
C SER A 804 35.58 -20.07 -4.46
N ALA A 805 34.92 -20.32 -5.60
CA ALA A 805 34.78 -19.35 -6.67
C ALA A 805 33.85 -18.16 -6.33
N ASP A 806 32.88 -18.32 -5.43
CA ASP A 806 32.05 -17.21 -4.92
C ASP A 806 32.84 -16.38 -3.90
N ILE A 807 33.66 -17.04 -3.07
CA ILE A 807 34.54 -16.39 -2.09
C ILE A 807 35.63 -15.58 -2.80
N ASP A 808 36.22 -16.09 -3.88
CA ASP A 808 37.18 -15.35 -4.69
C ASP A 808 36.56 -14.11 -5.35
N ARG A 809 35.30 -14.19 -5.80
CA ARG A 809 34.54 -13.01 -6.28
C ARG A 809 34.27 -12.02 -5.16
N ALA A 810 33.91 -12.48 -3.96
CA ALA A 810 33.69 -11.63 -2.79
C ALA A 810 34.97 -10.91 -2.35
N ILE A 811 36.10 -11.61 -2.33
CA ILE A 811 37.43 -11.05 -2.08
C ILE A 811 37.79 -10.01 -3.15
N ALA A 812 37.55 -10.30 -4.44
CA ALA A 812 37.80 -9.35 -5.52
C ALA A 812 36.98 -8.07 -5.36
N VAL A 813 35.67 -8.16 -5.11
CA VAL A 813 34.79 -6.98 -4.89
C VAL A 813 35.23 -6.17 -3.67
N ALA A 814 35.58 -6.82 -2.55
CA ALA A 814 36.06 -6.13 -1.35
C ALA A 814 37.41 -5.42 -1.57
N ILE A 815 38.34 -6.05 -2.30
CA ILE A 815 39.63 -5.45 -2.66
C ILE A 815 39.45 -4.31 -3.67
N GLU A 816 38.59 -4.47 -4.68
CA GLU A 816 38.27 -3.46 -5.70
C GLU A 816 37.64 -2.22 -5.05
N SER A 817 36.63 -2.40 -4.19
CA SER A 817 36.06 -1.36 -3.34
C SER A 817 37.13 -0.65 -2.49
N PHE A 818 37.95 -1.40 -1.76
CA PHE A 818 39.04 -0.85 -0.94
C PHE A 818 40.02 -0.03 -1.78
N VAL A 819 40.54 -0.57 -2.88
CA VAL A 819 41.51 0.09 -3.79
C VAL A 819 40.87 1.28 -4.54
N SER A 820 39.55 1.30 -4.72
CA SER A 820 38.82 2.46 -5.27
C SER A 820 38.80 3.67 -4.33
N SER A 821 38.74 3.44 -3.01
CA SER A 821 38.71 4.50 -2.00
C SER A 821 40.05 5.23 -1.84
N GLN A 822 41.17 4.57 -2.18
CA GLN A 822 42.51 5.04 -1.83
C GLN A 822 43.06 6.19 -2.70
N LYS A 823 44.05 6.88 -2.12
CA LYS A 823 44.87 7.92 -2.76
C LYS A 823 45.49 7.39 -4.06
N ILE A 824 45.50 8.21 -5.11
CA ILE A 824 46.01 7.84 -6.45
C ILE A 824 47.48 7.38 -6.41
N SER A 825 48.30 7.97 -5.54
CA SER A 825 49.71 7.57 -5.31
C SER A 825 49.82 6.11 -4.84
N CYS A 826 49.03 5.73 -3.83
CA CYS A 826 49.02 4.39 -3.26
C CYS A 826 48.27 3.39 -4.15
N LYS A 827 47.26 3.81 -4.93
CA LYS A 827 46.43 2.93 -5.77
C LYS A 827 47.26 2.04 -6.71
N LYS A 828 48.34 2.56 -7.30
CA LYS A 828 49.28 1.81 -8.17
C LYS A 828 50.27 0.89 -7.43
N ALA A 829 50.40 0.99 -6.11
CA ALA A 829 51.17 0.05 -5.29
C ALA A 829 50.25 -1.06 -4.77
N LEU A 830 49.11 -0.68 -4.18
CA LEU A 830 48.09 -1.58 -3.66
C LEU A 830 47.55 -2.52 -4.75
N SER A 831 47.26 -2.02 -5.96
CA SER A 831 46.80 -2.88 -7.06
C SER A 831 47.84 -3.92 -7.52
N ARG A 832 49.13 -3.71 -7.25
CA ARG A 832 50.19 -4.71 -7.46
C ARG A 832 50.32 -5.67 -6.28
N ALA A 833 50.21 -5.20 -5.04
CA ALA A 833 50.23 -6.04 -3.84
C ALA A 833 49.05 -7.04 -3.82
N PHE A 834 47.85 -6.59 -4.14
CA PHE A 834 46.64 -7.41 -4.17
C PHE A 834 46.39 -8.12 -5.51
N ALA A 835 47.26 -7.97 -6.52
CA ALA A 835 47.13 -8.65 -7.82
C ALA A 835 47.00 -10.18 -7.69
N LYS A 836 47.66 -10.77 -6.68
CA LYS A 836 47.56 -12.21 -6.35
C LYS A 836 46.14 -12.69 -6.04
N TYR A 837 45.24 -11.80 -5.60
CA TYR A 837 43.83 -12.11 -5.33
C TYR A 837 42.89 -11.67 -6.45
N MET A 838 43.27 -10.65 -7.24
CA MET A 838 42.48 -10.14 -8.38
C MET A 838 42.55 -11.03 -9.64
N LEU A 839 43.64 -11.80 -9.81
CA LEU A 839 43.95 -12.52 -11.06
C LEU A 839 43.12 -13.80 -11.31
N SER A 840 42.16 -14.15 -10.44
CA SER A 840 41.32 -15.35 -10.59
C SER A 840 40.06 -15.14 -11.46
N LYS A 841 39.79 -13.94 -11.99
CA LYS A 841 38.76 -13.73 -13.04
C LYS A 841 39.02 -14.74 -14.19
N PRO A 842 38.11 -15.70 -14.47
CA PRO A 842 38.37 -16.76 -15.43
C PRO A 842 38.42 -16.20 -16.84
N LYS A 843 39.63 -16.07 -17.40
CA LYS A 843 39.84 -15.51 -18.74
C LYS A 843 38.97 -16.25 -19.76
N THR A 844 38.10 -15.50 -20.44
CA THR A 844 37.15 -16.05 -21.40
C THR A 844 37.87 -16.82 -22.50
N HIS A 845 37.33 -17.99 -22.85
CA HIS A 845 38.05 -19.01 -23.62
C HIS A 845 38.45 -18.57 -25.05
N SER A 846 37.92 -17.43 -25.51
CA SER A 846 38.27 -16.76 -26.77
C SER A 846 39.76 -16.35 -26.83
N GLN A 847 40.29 -15.68 -25.80
CA GLN A 847 41.64 -15.08 -25.88
C GLN A 847 42.77 -16.12 -26.04
N ARG A 848 42.56 -17.38 -25.66
CA ARG A 848 43.57 -18.44 -25.80
C ARG A 848 43.93 -18.77 -27.26
N ARG A 849 42.99 -18.64 -28.20
CA ARG A 849 43.27 -18.92 -29.63
C ARG A 849 44.08 -17.82 -30.33
N ALA A 850 44.11 -16.61 -29.79
CA ALA A 850 44.81 -15.48 -30.41
C ALA A 850 46.33 -15.48 -30.18
N THR A 851 46.84 -16.16 -29.15
CA THR A 851 48.25 -16.14 -28.78
C THR A 851 49.10 -17.25 -29.41
N ASP A 852 48.55 -18.46 -29.59
CA ASP A 852 49.32 -19.60 -30.12
C ASP A 852 49.66 -19.46 -31.62
N HIS A 853 48.87 -18.69 -32.39
CA HIS A 853 49.07 -18.51 -33.84
C HIS A 853 50.14 -17.48 -34.27
N ARG A 854 50.97 -16.97 -33.34
CA ARG A 854 52.14 -16.12 -33.67
C ARG A 854 53.49 -16.76 -33.35
N GLY A 855 53.53 -18.05 -33.00
CA GLY A 855 54.74 -18.72 -32.47
C GLY A 855 55.65 -19.47 -33.47
N THR A 856 55.19 -19.83 -34.68
CA THR A 856 55.87 -20.86 -35.49
C THR A 856 55.86 -20.59 -37.01
N SER A 857 56.80 -19.78 -37.52
CA SER A 857 57.04 -19.66 -38.98
C SER A 857 58.38 -18.96 -39.36
N ARG A 858 59.50 -19.50 -38.88
CA ARG A 858 60.85 -19.25 -39.45
C ARG A 858 61.72 -20.50 -39.28
N GLU A 859 62.70 -20.64 -40.18
CA GLU A 859 63.49 -21.87 -40.45
C GLU A 859 62.68 -23.00 -41.15
N GLY A 860 63.15 -23.67 -42.21
CA GLY A 860 64.26 -23.29 -43.11
C GLY A 860 64.97 -24.43 -43.86
N THR A 861 64.41 -24.92 -44.97
CA THR A 861 65.09 -25.74 -46.02
C THR A 861 64.30 -25.58 -47.34
N VAL A 862 64.83 -25.36 -48.55
CA VAL A 862 66.08 -25.77 -49.25
C VAL A 862 66.08 -27.21 -49.75
N GLY A 863 65.87 -27.37 -51.06
CA GLY A 863 66.54 -28.37 -51.90
C GLY A 863 65.78 -29.65 -52.25
N ALA A 864 65.78 -29.95 -53.56
CA ALA A 864 65.32 -31.19 -54.23
C ALA A 864 63.81 -31.50 -54.14
#